data_AF-A0AAV6MYV5-F1
#
_entry.id   AF-A0AAV6MYV5-F1
#
_cell.length_a   1.000
_cell.length_b   1.000
_cell.length_c   1.000
_cell.angle_alpha   90.00
_cell.angle_beta   90.00
_cell.angle_gamma   90.00
#
_symmetry.space_group_name_H-M   'P 1'
#
loop_
_entity.id
_entity.type
_entity.pdbx_description
1 polymer ?
#
loop_
_entity_poly.entity_id
_entity_poly.type
_entity_poly.pdbx_seq_one_letter_code
_entity_poly.pdbx_strand_id
1 'polypeptide(L)'
;MPTLDEELFPSTPGKFKIDHRSYGINRQFYRFFASTSTMFLWALFLIALTVSYLSFQSFVDSSTRYLSASWGGLQWEKQVRTSAEIHRAGGMSVLVTGASGFVGTHVSLALKRRGDGVVGLDNFNNYYDPSLKKARKALVNRHGVFVVEGDVNDARLLDKLLDIVGFTHVMHLAAQAGVRYAMENPNSYVHSNIAGLVTLLEACKSANPQPAIVWASSSSVYGLNEKVPFSELDRTDQPASLYAATKKAGEEITHTYNHIYGLSITGLRFFTVYGPWGRPDMAYFSFTRNILQGKPITVYRGKNKVDLARDFTYIDDIVKGCLGSLDTSGKSTGSGGRKKGPAAYRIFNLGNTSPVTVPALVRILEEHLKTKAKKNILDMPGNGDVPFTHANISSARVELGYKPTTDLRTGLKKFVRWYLSYYGFTEPFPAFSEHYPLPCNKHSSCKRICFHRRRSPLKKHKAQIRVFGFLICKAEANRLTFMASFHKFRALRFSIKTFSQLHSTNFASGARHGFSRGFRSHSSLSSCEPKILKLEDYASGAEAERDYEDLRRIRQEFDAAKLSFLKIPEALRAMPKLNPEGIYVNKNLSLDNIQVYGFDYDYTLAHYSANLQCLIYDLAKEHLVNEFRYPDSCMKFKYDPTFPIRGLYYDKLKGCLLKLDFFGSIEPDGCYFGRRKLSPSEIKEIYGTRHIGRDQARGLVGLMDFFCFSEACLIADVVQHFVDAKLEFDACYIYQDVNRAIQYVHRSGLAHKEIIADPHAYLVNNGRLLRLLTMLKEKGKKLFLLTNSPFYFVDGGMRYMLEASMGYKDSWREIFDVVIAKANKPEFYTSEHPFRCYDTEKDNLTFTKVDAFLPNKIYYHGCLKSFLQISKWNGPEVIYFGDHLFSDLRGPSKAGWRTAAIIYELENEIRIQNEDSYRFEQAKFHIIQELLGKLHAIVGNGRKSDVYKSLLKELSQERQNARDTMKKMFNSSFGATFLTDTGQESAFAYHIHQYADVYTSKAENFLYHPPEAWLHVPFDIKIMPHHVKVPSGLFRNQ
;
A
#
# COMPACT_ATOMS: atom_id res chain seq x y z
N MET A 1 -54.39 26.79 26.15
CA MET A 1 -55.82 26.77 25.79
C MET A 1 -55.95 26.82 24.29
N PRO A 2 -56.70 25.90 23.66
CA PRO A 2 -56.90 24.48 24.05
C PRO A 2 -56.14 23.57 23.06
N THR A 3 -55.17 22.76 23.50
CA THR A 3 -55.29 21.34 23.97
C THR A 3 -55.56 20.35 22.83
N LEU A 4 -54.70 19.37 22.54
CA LEU A 4 -54.33 18.19 23.36
C LEU A 4 -55.54 17.33 23.74
N ASP A 5 -55.47 16.04 23.42
CA ASP A 5 -55.53 14.88 24.33
C ASP A 5 -55.32 13.63 23.44
N GLU A 6 -54.27 12.83 23.57
CA GLU A 6 -53.87 11.90 24.65
C GLU A 6 -54.63 10.55 24.71
N GLU A 7 -53.85 9.59 25.19
CA GLU A 7 -54.00 8.14 25.29
C GLU A 7 -55.36 7.59 25.77
N LEU A 8 -55.71 6.34 25.38
CA LEU A 8 -55.53 5.18 26.28
C LEU A 8 -55.98 3.82 25.65
N PHE A 9 -55.21 2.78 25.95
CA PHE A 9 -55.58 1.34 25.94
C PHE A 9 -56.53 1.02 27.15
N PRO A 10 -56.99 -0.23 27.46
CA PRO A 10 -56.79 -1.56 26.84
C PRO A 10 -58.07 -2.46 26.75
N SER A 11 -57.85 -3.77 26.51
CA SER A 11 -58.53 -4.92 27.15
C SER A 11 -59.90 -5.46 26.65
N THR A 12 -59.80 -6.47 25.78
CA THR A 12 -60.62 -7.72 25.81
C THR A 12 -60.66 -8.38 27.20
N PRO A 13 -61.72 -9.15 27.58
CA PRO A 13 -61.73 -10.60 27.25
C PRO A 13 -63.10 -11.35 27.16
N GLY A 14 -63.29 -12.13 26.09
CA GLY A 14 -64.15 -13.34 26.06
C GLY A 14 -65.68 -13.14 26.14
N LYS A 15 -66.53 -14.18 25.95
CA LYS A 15 -66.31 -15.57 25.52
C LYS A 15 -67.68 -16.19 25.13
N PHE A 16 -67.69 -17.16 24.19
CA PHE A 16 -68.86 -17.95 23.70
C PHE A 16 -69.97 -17.18 22.95
N LYS A 17 -70.71 -17.73 21.97
CA LYS A 17 -70.51 -18.72 20.87
C LYS A 17 -71.93 -19.14 20.43
N ILE A 18 -72.21 -19.14 19.12
CA ILE A 18 -73.03 -20.13 18.38
C ILE A 18 -74.56 -20.17 18.70
N ASP A 19 -75.49 -20.23 17.73
CA ASP A 19 -75.45 -19.91 16.29
C ASP A 19 -76.89 -19.88 15.72
N HIS A 20 -76.97 -19.51 14.43
CA HIS A 20 -77.96 -19.93 13.41
C HIS A 20 -79.03 -18.93 12.98
N ARG A 21 -78.72 -18.25 11.87
CA ARG A 21 -79.40 -18.34 10.56
C ARG A 21 -78.46 -17.75 9.51
N SER A 22 -77.63 -18.56 8.84
CA SER A 22 -77.97 -19.33 7.64
C SER A 22 -78.40 -18.47 6.44
N TYR A 23 -77.42 -18.06 5.63
CA TYR A 23 -77.43 -18.30 4.18
C TYR A 23 -75.99 -18.54 3.73
N GLY A 24 -75.76 -19.60 2.96
CA GLY A 24 -74.42 -20.00 2.58
C GLY A 24 -74.38 -20.70 1.22
N ILE A 25 -73.16 -20.98 0.79
CA ILE A 25 -72.79 -21.70 -0.44
C ILE A 25 -72.90 -20.84 -1.72
N ASN A 26 -71.78 -20.19 -2.05
CA ASN A 26 -71.28 -20.31 -3.42
C ASN A 26 -69.84 -20.86 -3.41
N ARG A 27 -69.76 -22.18 -3.18
CA ARG A 27 -68.53 -22.95 -2.94
C ARG A 27 -67.97 -23.52 -4.24
N GLN A 28 -67.79 -22.67 -5.27
CA GLN A 28 -67.30 -23.09 -6.60
C GLN A 28 -65.94 -22.51 -7.01
N PHE A 29 -65.53 -21.32 -6.51
CA PHE A 29 -64.24 -20.74 -6.91
C PHE A 29 -62.99 -21.41 -6.29
N TYR A 30 -63.15 -22.23 -5.26
CA TYR A 30 -62.04 -22.94 -4.58
C TYR A 30 -61.85 -24.40 -5.02
N ARG A 31 -62.22 -24.75 -6.26
CA ARG A 31 -62.02 -26.10 -6.84
C ARG A 31 -61.10 -26.16 -8.08
N PHE A 32 -60.44 -25.06 -8.44
CA PHE A 32 -59.48 -25.03 -9.56
C PHE A 32 -57.99 -25.09 -9.17
N PHE A 33 -57.66 -25.10 -7.88
CA PHE A 33 -56.28 -25.06 -7.35
C PHE A 33 -55.89 -26.30 -6.52
N ALA A 34 -56.57 -27.44 -6.75
CA ALA A 34 -56.32 -28.70 -6.03
C ALA A 34 -56.10 -29.90 -6.97
N SER A 35 -55.52 -29.66 -8.15
CA SER A 35 -54.95 -30.73 -8.99
C SER A 35 -53.43 -30.82 -8.76
N THR A 36 -52.92 -32.04 -8.62
CA THR A 36 -51.47 -32.30 -8.51
C THR A 36 -50.72 -31.77 -9.73
N SER A 37 -51.32 -31.79 -10.93
CA SER A 37 -50.73 -31.18 -12.14
C SER A 37 -50.65 -29.65 -12.06
N THR A 38 -51.64 -28.96 -11.49
CA THR A 38 -51.57 -27.49 -11.35
C THR A 38 -50.52 -27.08 -10.32
N MET A 39 -50.38 -27.81 -9.21
CA MET A 39 -49.32 -27.57 -8.25
C MET A 39 -47.93 -27.87 -8.83
N PHE A 40 -47.80 -28.91 -9.67
CA PHE A 40 -46.55 -29.23 -10.36
C PHE A 40 -46.17 -28.17 -11.41
N LEU A 41 -47.14 -27.63 -12.15
CA LEU A 41 -46.93 -26.52 -13.08
C LEU A 41 -46.54 -25.23 -12.36
N TRP A 42 -47.17 -24.89 -11.23
CA TRP A 42 -46.76 -23.75 -10.40
C TRP A 42 -45.40 -23.94 -9.74
N ALA A 43 -45.05 -25.17 -9.33
CA ALA A 43 -43.72 -25.50 -8.83
C ALA A 43 -42.66 -25.39 -9.96
N LEU A 44 -42.93 -25.92 -11.16
CA LEU A 44 -42.06 -25.75 -12.32
C LEU A 44 -41.93 -24.29 -12.75
N PHE A 45 -43.01 -23.49 -12.66
CA PHE A 45 -42.96 -22.07 -12.93
C PHE A 45 -42.12 -21.33 -11.89
N LEU A 46 -42.28 -21.62 -10.60
CA LEU A 46 -41.43 -21.06 -9.53
C LEU A 46 -39.97 -21.54 -9.63
N ILE A 47 -39.71 -22.78 -10.05
CA ILE A 47 -38.36 -23.27 -10.32
C ILE A 47 -37.78 -22.58 -11.55
N ALA A 48 -38.53 -22.39 -12.63
CA ALA A 48 -38.09 -21.64 -13.79
C ALA A 48 -37.84 -20.16 -13.47
N LEU A 49 -38.68 -19.54 -12.63
CA LEU A 49 -38.55 -18.15 -12.23
C LEU A 49 -37.41 -17.95 -11.23
N THR A 50 -37.16 -18.89 -10.32
CA THR A 50 -35.98 -18.88 -9.43
C THR A 50 -34.69 -19.24 -10.16
N VAL A 51 -34.69 -20.19 -11.11
CA VAL A 51 -33.54 -20.47 -11.99
C VAL A 51 -33.27 -19.28 -12.91
N SER A 52 -34.31 -18.64 -13.46
CA SER A 52 -34.15 -17.43 -14.27
C SER A 52 -33.72 -16.24 -13.42
N TYR A 53 -34.17 -16.11 -12.16
CA TYR A 53 -33.72 -15.08 -11.23
C TYR A 53 -32.30 -15.31 -10.75
N LEU A 54 -31.89 -16.56 -10.47
CA LEU A 54 -30.51 -16.92 -10.13
C LEU A 54 -29.59 -16.79 -11.35
N SER A 55 -30.08 -17.09 -12.55
CA SER A 55 -29.34 -16.86 -13.81
C SER A 55 -29.23 -15.37 -14.11
N PHE A 56 -30.28 -14.58 -13.84
CA PHE A 56 -30.27 -13.12 -14.02
C PHE A 56 -29.46 -12.41 -12.94
N GLN A 57 -29.49 -12.85 -11.67
CA GLN A 57 -28.54 -12.41 -10.65
C GLN A 57 -27.11 -12.81 -11.02
N SER A 58 -26.87 -14.04 -11.45
CA SER A 58 -25.52 -14.44 -11.90
C SER A 58 -25.08 -13.63 -13.12
N PHE A 59 -25.98 -13.31 -14.05
CA PHE A 59 -25.69 -12.49 -15.23
C PHE A 59 -25.48 -11.01 -14.88
N VAL A 60 -26.27 -10.45 -13.96
CA VAL A 60 -26.15 -9.05 -13.50
C VAL A 60 -24.95 -8.89 -12.57
N ASP A 61 -24.70 -9.76 -11.61
CA ASP A 61 -23.45 -9.75 -10.83
C ASP A 61 -22.23 -10.00 -11.73
N SER A 62 -22.35 -10.85 -12.75
CA SER A 62 -21.29 -11.08 -13.75
C SER A 62 -21.25 -10.05 -14.88
N SER A 63 -22.10 -9.01 -14.86
CA SER A 63 -22.04 -7.85 -15.76
C SER A 63 -21.63 -6.60 -14.99
N THR A 64 -22.35 -6.24 -13.93
CA THR A 64 -22.14 -5.03 -13.12
C THR A 64 -20.80 -5.05 -12.39
N ARG A 65 -20.27 -6.22 -11.99
CA ARG A 65 -18.93 -6.34 -11.37
C ARG A 65 -17.77 -6.47 -12.37
N TYR A 66 -18.05 -6.72 -13.65
CA TYR A 66 -17.04 -6.84 -14.71
C TYR A 66 -16.83 -5.55 -15.49
N LEU A 67 -17.78 -4.61 -15.43
CA LEU A 67 -17.70 -3.31 -16.13
C LEU A 67 -16.59 -2.36 -15.62
N SER A 68 -15.96 -2.65 -14.46
CA SER A 68 -14.76 -1.93 -14.01
C SER A 68 -13.45 -2.73 -14.14
N ALA A 69 -13.49 -3.94 -14.68
CA ALA A 69 -12.31 -4.79 -14.88
C ALA A 69 -11.84 -4.72 -16.33
N SER A 70 -10.52 -4.72 -16.55
CA SER A 70 -9.93 -4.74 -17.91
C SER A 70 -10.00 -6.11 -18.60
N TRP A 71 -10.71 -7.07 -18.00
CA TRP A 71 -10.77 -8.48 -18.38
C TRP A 71 -12.16 -9.07 -18.09
N GLY A 72 -12.52 -10.16 -18.80
CA GLY A 72 -13.75 -10.92 -18.58
C GLY A 72 -14.90 -10.70 -19.59
N GLY A 73 -14.77 -9.77 -20.55
CA GLY A 73 -15.74 -9.64 -21.65
C GLY A 73 -15.66 -10.77 -22.69
N LEU A 74 -16.73 -11.03 -23.45
CA LEU A 74 -16.83 -12.10 -24.45
C LEU A 74 -15.65 -12.18 -25.44
N GLN A 75 -15.18 -11.02 -25.94
CA GLN A 75 -14.02 -10.96 -26.84
C GLN A 75 -12.72 -11.37 -26.14
N TRP A 76 -12.55 -10.98 -24.88
CA TRP A 76 -11.39 -11.35 -24.05
C TRP A 76 -11.42 -12.85 -23.73
N GLU A 77 -12.58 -13.40 -23.35
CA GLU A 77 -12.72 -14.86 -23.15
C GLU A 77 -12.39 -15.64 -24.42
N LYS A 78 -12.86 -15.18 -25.58
CA LYS A 78 -12.53 -15.78 -26.88
C LYS A 78 -11.02 -15.76 -27.15
N GLN A 79 -10.33 -14.65 -26.87
CA GLN A 79 -8.87 -14.56 -27.00
C GLN A 79 -8.14 -15.53 -26.06
N VAL A 80 -8.59 -15.65 -24.80
CA VAL A 80 -8.05 -16.62 -23.83
C VAL A 80 -8.23 -18.06 -24.34
N ARG A 81 -9.45 -18.43 -24.78
CA ARG A 81 -9.75 -19.76 -25.32
C ARG A 81 -8.89 -20.09 -26.54
N THR A 82 -8.84 -19.20 -27.54
CA THR A 82 -8.05 -19.42 -28.77
C THR A 82 -6.54 -19.48 -28.52
N SER A 83 -6.05 -18.74 -27.53
CA SER A 83 -4.64 -18.84 -27.12
C SER A 83 -4.32 -20.22 -26.49
N ALA A 84 -5.26 -20.76 -25.71
CA ALA A 84 -5.20 -22.06 -25.07
C ALA A 84 -5.47 -23.26 -26.00
N GLU A 85 -5.80 -23.04 -27.28
CA GLU A 85 -6.04 -24.13 -28.24
C GLU A 85 -4.77 -24.98 -28.46
N ILE A 86 -4.93 -26.30 -28.30
CA ILE A 86 -3.88 -27.30 -28.43
C ILE A 86 -3.85 -27.79 -29.88
N HIS A 87 -2.68 -27.71 -30.51
CA HIS A 87 -2.47 -27.97 -31.93
C HIS A 87 -1.70 -29.28 -32.22
N ARG A 88 -1.41 -30.08 -31.17
CA ARG A 88 -0.74 -31.39 -31.28
C ARG A 88 -1.49 -32.47 -30.52
N ALA A 89 -1.46 -33.71 -31.03
CA ALA A 89 -1.95 -34.87 -30.29
C ALA A 89 -1.17 -35.05 -28.98
N GLY A 90 -1.89 -35.25 -27.87
CA GLY A 90 -1.28 -35.33 -26.53
C GLY A 90 -0.64 -34.03 -26.03
N GLY A 91 -0.98 -32.87 -26.62
CA GLY A 91 -0.50 -31.58 -26.16
C GLY A 91 -1.12 -31.12 -24.84
N MET A 92 -0.54 -30.07 -24.27
CA MET A 92 -0.94 -29.48 -22.99
C MET A 92 -1.60 -28.11 -23.20
N SER A 93 -2.53 -27.76 -22.32
CA SER A 93 -2.93 -26.36 -22.10
C SER A 93 -2.21 -25.85 -20.85
N VAL A 94 -1.44 -24.75 -20.99
CA VAL A 94 -0.52 -24.24 -19.97
C VAL A 94 -0.78 -22.76 -19.66
N LEU A 95 -1.02 -22.45 -18.38
CA LEU A 95 -0.99 -21.08 -17.88
C LEU A 95 0.45 -20.71 -17.51
N VAL A 96 1.02 -19.70 -18.17
CA VAL A 96 2.38 -19.21 -17.89
C VAL A 96 2.29 -17.88 -17.15
N THR A 97 2.55 -17.86 -15.84
CA THR A 97 2.65 -16.61 -15.08
C THR A 97 4.04 -16.00 -15.26
N GLY A 98 4.14 -14.68 -15.37
CA GLY A 98 5.39 -14.01 -15.74
C GLY A 98 5.76 -14.17 -17.22
N ALA A 99 4.76 -14.34 -18.11
CA ALA A 99 4.98 -14.62 -19.53
C ALA A 99 5.75 -13.52 -20.29
N SER A 100 5.74 -12.27 -19.80
CA SER A 100 6.56 -11.16 -20.37
C SER A 100 7.90 -10.98 -19.64
N GLY A 101 8.18 -11.81 -18.63
CA GLY A 101 9.49 -11.97 -18.00
C GLY A 101 10.48 -12.77 -18.85
N PHE A 102 11.77 -12.74 -18.48
CA PHE A 102 12.84 -13.31 -19.30
C PHE A 102 12.64 -14.81 -19.62
N VAL A 103 12.49 -15.67 -18.60
CA VAL A 103 12.27 -17.11 -18.83
C VAL A 103 10.87 -17.38 -19.40
N GLY A 104 9.83 -16.72 -18.86
CA GLY A 104 8.44 -16.92 -19.27
C GLY A 104 8.18 -16.65 -20.75
N THR A 105 8.83 -15.64 -21.34
CA THR A 105 8.73 -15.36 -22.78
C THR A 105 9.26 -16.51 -23.63
N HIS A 106 10.48 -17.00 -23.33
CA HIS A 106 11.08 -18.07 -24.12
C HIS A 106 10.37 -19.41 -23.91
N VAL A 107 9.89 -19.71 -22.70
CA VAL A 107 9.05 -20.90 -22.44
C VAL A 107 7.70 -20.81 -23.18
N SER A 108 7.04 -19.66 -23.18
CA SER A 108 5.77 -19.46 -23.90
C SER A 108 5.93 -19.67 -25.41
N LEU A 109 7.01 -19.12 -25.99
CA LEU A 109 7.34 -19.33 -27.41
C LEU A 109 7.64 -20.80 -27.71
N ALA A 110 8.40 -21.49 -26.86
CA ALA A 110 8.75 -22.89 -27.07
C ALA A 110 7.53 -23.82 -26.99
N LEU A 111 6.65 -23.63 -26.00
CA LEU A 111 5.39 -24.37 -25.87
C LEU A 111 4.48 -24.14 -27.09
N LYS A 112 4.26 -22.88 -27.49
CA LYS A 112 3.37 -22.57 -28.62
C LYS A 112 3.93 -23.09 -29.95
N ARG A 113 5.26 -22.98 -30.18
CA ARG A 113 5.95 -23.59 -31.35
C ARG A 113 5.85 -25.11 -31.37
N ARG A 114 5.82 -25.77 -30.20
CA ARG A 114 5.63 -27.22 -30.09
C ARG A 114 4.21 -27.65 -30.45
N GLY A 115 3.23 -26.74 -30.39
CA GLY A 115 1.81 -27.01 -30.61
C GLY A 115 1.00 -27.15 -29.31
N ASP A 116 1.54 -26.75 -28.16
CA ASP A 116 0.78 -26.65 -26.92
C ASP A 116 -0.09 -25.38 -26.89
N GLY A 117 -1.20 -25.44 -26.15
CA GLY A 117 -2.02 -24.28 -25.81
C GLY A 117 -1.35 -23.48 -24.70
N VAL A 118 -1.30 -22.15 -24.83
CA VAL A 118 -0.56 -21.28 -23.89
C VAL A 118 -1.35 -20.03 -23.62
N VAL A 119 -1.58 -19.68 -22.35
CA VAL A 119 -2.08 -18.36 -21.94
C VAL A 119 -1.05 -17.72 -21.02
N GLY A 120 -0.71 -16.46 -21.27
CA GLY A 120 0.22 -15.70 -20.44
C GLY A 120 -0.50 -14.82 -19.43
N LEU A 121 0.10 -14.64 -18.25
CA LEU A 121 -0.29 -13.63 -17.25
C LEU A 121 0.95 -12.83 -16.84
N ASP A 122 0.91 -11.49 -16.89
CA ASP A 122 1.98 -10.61 -16.39
C ASP A 122 1.39 -9.26 -15.93
N ASN A 123 1.96 -8.68 -14.87
CA ASN A 123 1.54 -7.38 -14.31
C ASN A 123 2.40 -6.19 -14.79
N PHE A 124 3.36 -6.42 -15.70
CA PHE A 124 4.21 -5.39 -16.30
C PHE A 124 4.98 -4.51 -15.30
N ASN A 125 5.30 -5.09 -14.15
CA ASN A 125 6.06 -4.46 -13.07
C ASN A 125 7.42 -3.85 -13.57
N ASN A 126 7.87 -2.71 -13.02
CA ASN A 126 9.09 -1.96 -13.43
C ASN A 126 10.44 -2.43 -12.95
N TYR A 127 10.53 -3.61 -12.35
CA TYR A 127 11.74 -4.05 -11.67
C TYR A 127 13.02 -3.78 -12.50
N TYR A 128 12.86 -3.87 -13.82
CA TYR A 128 13.53 -3.01 -14.79
C TYR A 128 12.48 -2.37 -15.73
N ASP A 129 12.88 -1.39 -16.54
CA ASP A 129 11.99 -0.68 -17.47
C ASP A 129 11.01 -1.61 -18.24
N PRO A 130 9.69 -1.47 -18.03
CA PRO A 130 8.69 -2.31 -18.69
C PRO A 130 8.62 -2.14 -20.21
N SER A 131 9.33 -1.18 -20.83
CA SER A 131 9.47 -1.13 -22.29
C SER A 131 9.94 -2.49 -22.87
N LEU A 132 10.91 -3.14 -22.21
CA LEU A 132 11.42 -4.45 -22.58
C LEU A 132 10.38 -5.56 -22.34
N LYS A 133 9.58 -5.49 -21.26
CA LYS A 133 8.46 -6.42 -21.05
C LYS A 133 7.39 -6.28 -22.11
N LYS A 134 7.02 -5.04 -22.48
CA LYS A 134 6.04 -4.75 -23.54
C LYS A 134 6.54 -5.24 -24.92
N ALA A 135 7.83 -5.09 -25.21
CA ALA A 135 8.45 -5.67 -26.40
C ALA A 135 8.40 -7.22 -26.40
N ARG A 136 8.63 -7.86 -25.24
CA ARG A 136 8.43 -9.32 -25.09
C ARG A 136 6.94 -9.72 -25.25
N LYS A 137 5.99 -8.96 -24.70
CA LYS A 137 4.54 -9.16 -24.92
C LYS A 137 4.20 -9.15 -26.41
N ALA A 138 4.68 -8.14 -27.14
CA ALA A 138 4.49 -8.04 -28.59
C ALA A 138 5.17 -9.19 -29.37
N LEU A 139 6.26 -9.76 -28.86
CA LEU A 139 6.89 -10.94 -29.45
C LEU A 139 6.03 -12.21 -29.26
N VAL A 140 5.50 -12.47 -28.06
CA VAL A 140 4.68 -13.67 -27.79
C VAL A 140 3.29 -13.57 -28.41
N ASN A 141 2.66 -12.39 -28.38
CA ASN A 141 1.38 -12.13 -29.04
C ASN A 141 1.46 -12.43 -30.55
N ARG A 142 2.57 -12.05 -31.22
CA ARG A 142 2.80 -12.35 -32.65
C ARG A 142 2.93 -13.84 -32.97
N HIS A 143 3.19 -14.68 -31.97
CA HIS A 143 3.23 -16.14 -32.10
C HIS A 143 1.91 -16.81 -31.63
N GLY A 144 0.85 -16.03 -31.39
CA GLY A 144 -0.45 -16.57 -30.97
C GLY A 144 -0.54 -16.94 -29.49
N VAL A 145 0.29 -16.34 -28.63
CA VAL A 145 0.13 -16.42 -27.16
C VAL A 145 -0.45 -15.10 -26.66
N PHE A 146 -1.70 -15.12 -26.23
CA PHE A 146 -2.37 -14.01 -25.56
C PHE A 146 -1.83 -13.85 -24.13
N VAL A 147 -1.26 -12.68 -23.84
CA VAL A 147 -0.85 -12.30 -22.49
C VAL A 147 -1.90 -11.37 -21.87
N VAL A 148 -2.60 -11.89 -20.87
CA VAL A 148 -3.47 -11.16 -19.96
C VAL A 148 -2.62 -10.21 -19.12
N GLU A 149 -3.04 -8.95 -19.04
CA GLU A 149 -2.45 -7.98 -18.10
C GLU A 149 -3.19 -8.08 -16.77
N GLY A 150 -2.49 -8.48 -15.71
CA GLY A 150 -3.08 -8.68 -14.39
C GLY A 150 -2.08 -9.19 -13.36
N ASP A 151 -2.39 -9.00 -12.07
CA ASP A 151 -1.54 -9.50 -10.99
C ASP A 151 -1.90 -10.93 -10.60
N VAL A 152 -0.89 -11.74 -10.25
CA VAL A 152 -1.09 -13.11 -9.76
C VAL A 152 -1.68 -13.14 -8.34
N ASN A 153 -1.72 -12.01 -7.65
CA ASN A 153 -2.47 -11.83 -6.40
C ASN A 153 -3.97 -11.53 -6.62
N ASP A 154 -4.43 -11.35 -7.87
CA ASP A 154 -5.86 -11.24 -8.17
C ASP A 154 -6.47 -12.65 -8.27
N ALA A 155 -7.00 -13.12 -7.13
CA ALA A 155 -7.66 -14.42 -7.04
C ALA A 155 -8.82 -14.56 -8.05
N ARG A 156 -9.63 -13.50 -8.23
CA ARG A 156 -10.79 -13.53 -9.12
C ARG A 156 -10.39 -13.71 -10.58
N LEU A 157 -9.29 -13.07 -10.99
CA LEU A 157 -8.72 -13.26 -12.32
C LEU A 157 -8.22 -14.70 -12.52
N LEU A 158 -7.54 -15.28 -11.52
CA LEU A 158 -7.03 -16.64 -11.61
C LEU A 158 -8.16 -17.68 -11.66
N ASP A 159 -9.17 -17.54 -10.79
CA ASP A 159 -10.36 -18.38 -10.79
C ASP A 159 -11.06 -18.30 -12.15
N LYS A 160 -11.34 -17.09 -12.66
CA LYS A 160 -11.95 -16.87 -13.97
C LYS A 160 -11.13 -17.47 -15.12
N LEU A 161 -9.80 -17.43 -15.06
CA LEU A 161 -8.94 -18.05 -16.09
C LEU A 161 -9.02 -19.59 -16.05
N LEU A 162 -9.06 -20.19 -14.86
CA LEU A 162 -9.22 -21.64 -14.66
C LEU A 162 -10.63 -22.14 -15.02
N ASP A 163 -11.65 -21.30 -14.85
CA ASP A 163 -13.03 -21.58 -15.29
C ASP A 163 -13.18 -21.53 -16.82
N ILE A 164 -12.52 -20.57 -17.49
CA ILE A 164 -12.55 -20.46 -18.95
C ILE A 164 -11.76 -21.60 -19.60
N VAL A 165 -10.59 -21.92 -19.05
CA VAL A 165 -9.67 -22.92 -19.60
C VAL A 165 -9.31 -23.93 -18.52
N GLY A 166 -9.70 -25.19 -18.74
CA GLY A 166 -9.18 -26.34 -18.00
C GLY A 166 -7.70 -26.55 -18.28
N PHE A 167 -6.84 -25.74 -17.64
CA PHE A 167 -5.40 -25.83 -17.78
C PHE A 167 -4.92 -27.18 -17.25
N THR A 168 -4.17 -27.90 -18.08
CA THR A 168 -3.53 -29.16 -17.67
C THR A 168 -2.35 -28.88 -16.73
N HIS A 169 -1.68 -27.74 -16.94
CA HIS A 169 -0.46 -27.36 -16.25
C HIS A 169 -0.41 -25.87 -15.97
N VAL A 170 0.31 -25.50 -14.92
CA VAL A 170 0.70 -24.12 -14.64
C VAL A 170 2.22 -24.02 -14.57
N MET A 171 2.81 -23.09 -15.31
CA MET A 171 4.22 -22.74 -15.29
C MET A 171 4.36 -21.38 -14.58
N HIS A 172 4.64 -21.41 -13.27
CA HIS A 172 4.69 -20.22 -12.44
C HIS A 172 6.09 -19.57 -12.45
N LEU A 173 6.22 -18.49 -13.23
CA LEU A 173 7.46 -17.71 -13.40
C LEU A 173 7.29 -16.22 -13.05
N ALA A 174 6.14 -15.81 -12.48
CA ALA A 174 5.85 -14.43 -12.06
C ALA A 174 6.66 -13.93 -10.84
N ALA A 175 7.36 -14.83 -10.13
CA ALA A 175 8.13 -14.49 -8.95
C ALA A 175 9.25 -13.47 -9.22
N GLN A 176 9.32 -12.44 -8.38
CA GLN A 176 10.36 -11.42 -8.33
C GLN A 176 11.73 -12.05 -8.05
N ALA A 177 12.75 -11.67 -8.85
CA ALA A 177 14.06 -12.30 -8.87
C ALA A 177 15.22 -11.33 -8.63
N GLY A 178 16.35 -11.84 -8.14
CA GLY A 178 17.58 -11.08 -7.88
C GLY A 178 17.75 -10.68 -6.41
N VAL A 179 18.99 -10.75 -5.90
CA VAL A 179 19.31 -10.58 -4.47
C VAL A 179 19.31 -9.11 -4.03
N ARG A 180 19.99 -8.23 -4.79
CA ARG A 180 20.28 -6.84 -4.36
C ARG A 180 19.01 -6.01 -4.11
N TYR A 181 18.07 -6.06 -5.04
CA TYR A 181 16.81 -5.35 -4.94
C TYR A 181 15.88 -5.87 -3.82
N ALA A 182 16.10 -7.09 -3.32
CA ALA A 182 15.39 -7.60 -2.13
C ALA A 182 15.84 -6.93 -0.83
N MET A 183 17.02 -6.28 -0.83
CA MET A 183 17.46 -5.40 0.26
C MET A 183 16.91 -3.98 0.07
N GLU A 184 16.97 -3.46 -1.17
CA GLU A 184 16.41 -2.14 -1.51
C GLU A 184 14.92 -2.08 -1.18
N ASN A 185 14.15 -3.15 -1.42
CA ASN A 185 12.98 -3.42 -0.60
C ASN A 185 12.57 -4.90 -0.50
N PRO A 186 12.15 -5.35 0.70
CA PRO A 186 11.68 -6.70 0.97
C PRO A 186 10.28 -7.09 0.43
N ASN A 187 9.27 -6.23 0.49
CA ASN A 187 7.87 -6.67 0.49
C ASN A 187 7.28 -7.18 -0.87
N SER A 188 8.03 -7.21 -1.98
CA SER A 188 7.58 -7.66 -3.33
C SER A 188 8.10 -9.04 -3.60
N TYR A 189 9.23 -9.37 -2.99
CA TYR A 189 9.59 -10.75 -2.77
C TYR A 189 8.52 -11.40 -1.89
N VAL A 190 8.02 -10.73 -0.84
CA VAL A 190 6.87 -11.23 -0.08
C VAL A 190 5.58 -11.25 -0.92
N HIS A 191 5.18 -10.13 -1.54
CA HIS A 191 3.92 -10.02 -2.29
C HIS A 191 3.87 -10.88 -3.57
N SER A 192 4.95 -10.96 -4.33
CA SER A 192 5.00 -11.73 -5.58
C SER A 192 5.41 -13.19 -5.36
N ASN A 193 6.39 -13.48 -4.48
CA ASN A 193 6.93 -14.85 -4.34
C ASN A 193 6.21 -15.66 -3.27
N ILE A 194 5.60 -15.02 -2.26
CA ILE A 194 4.87 -15.70 -1.20
C ILE A 194 3.36 -15.54 -1.41
N ALA A 195 2.83 -14.31 -1.32
CA ALA A 195 1.39 -14.09 -1.45
C ALA A 195 0.88 -14.52 -2.84
N GLY A 196 1.53 -14.09 -3.93
CA GLY A 196 1.19 -14.50 -5.29
C GLY A 196 1.33 -16.02 -5.56
N LEU A 197 2.25 -16.71 -4.88
CA LEU A 197 2.36 -18.17 -4.96
C LEU A 197 1.21 -18.84 -4.22
N VAL A 198 0.87 -18.37 -3.02
CA VAL A 198 -0.28 -18.87 -2.23
C VAL A 198 -1.60 -18.62 -2.96
N THR A 199 -1.83 -17.44 -3.53
CA THR A 199 -3.04 -17.13 -4.31
C THR A 199 -3.18 -18.07 -5.51
N LEU A 200 -2.09 -18.32 -6.23
CA LEU A 200 -2.12 -19.29 -7.34
C LEU A 200 -2.41 -20.71 -6.87
N LEU A 201 -1.81 -21.15 -5.76
CA LEU A 201 -2.03 -22.48 -5.21
C LEU A 201 -3.47 -22.68 -4.73
N GLU A 202 -4.10 -21.66 -4.14
CA GLU A 202 -5.51 -21.68 -3.74
C GLU A 202 -6.47 -21.79 -4.93
N ALA A 203 -6.20 -21.05 -6.03
CA ALA A 203 -6.96 -21.16 -7.26
C ALA A 203 -6.77 -22.56 -7.91
N CYS A 204 -5.52 -23.05 -8.01
CA CYS A 204 -5.22 -24.38 -8.55
C CYS A 204 -5.78 -25.53 -7.69
N LYS A 205 -5.87 -25.36 -6.37
CA LYS A 205 -6.53 -26.29 -5.44
C LYS A 205 -8.02 -26.42 -5.73
N SER A 206 -8.66 -25.30 -6.09
CA SER A 206 -10.10 -25.19 -6.30
C SER A 206 -10.53 -25.66 -7.69
N ALA A 207 -9.66 -25.52 -8.69
CA ALA A 207 -9.85 -26.02 -10.05
C ALA A 207 -10.12 -27.54 -10.11
N ASN A 208 -10.92 -27.96 -11.08
CA ASN A 208 -11.28 -29.36 -11.29
C ASN A 208 -11.36 -29.69 -12.81
N PRO A 209 -10.43 -30.50 -13.38
CA PRO A 209 -9.29 -31.14 -12.71
C PRO A 209 -8.25 -30.12 -12.23
N GLN A 210 -7.55 -30.45 -11.14
CA GLN A 210 -6.43 -29.64 -10.65
C GLN A 210 -5.24 -29.73 -11.63
N PRO A 211 -4.63 -28.61 -12.04
CA PRO A 211 -3.44 -28.63 -12.88
C PRO A 211 -2.22 -29.20 -12.14
N ALA A 212 -1.24 -29.70 -12.88
CA ALA A 212 0.10 -29.93 -12.35
C ALA A 212 0.94 -28.63 -12.41
N ILE A 213 1.71 -28.33 -11.37
CA ILE A 213 2.34 -27.01 -11.19
C ILE A 213 3.86 -27.14 -11.27
N VAL A 214 4.48 -26.43 -12.23
CA VAL A 214 5.94 -26.26 -12.30
C VAL A 214 6.26 -24.81 -11.95
N TRP A 215 7.18 -24.58 -11.02
CA TRP A 215 7.47 -23.23 -10.52
C TRP A 215 8.97 -22.97 -10.31
N ALA A 216 9.38 -21.70 -10.44
CA ALA A 216 10.79 -21.33 -10.29
C ALA A 216 11.20 -21.09 -8.81
N SER A 217 11.99 -22.00 -8.26
CA SER A 217 12.87 -21.75 -7.11
C SER A 217 14.14 -21.00 -7.58
N SER A 218 15.25 -21.08 -6.85
CA SER A 218 16.54 -20.42 -7.19
C SER A 218 17.70 -21.15 -6.55
N SER A 219 18.87 -21.21 -7.20
CA SER A 219 20.10 -21.71 -6.55
C SER A 219 20.50 -20.89 -5.30
N SER A 220 19.97 -19.69 -5.14
CA SER A 220 20.15 -18.86 -3.94
C SER A 220 19.68 -19.52 -2.64
N VAL A 221 18.80 -20.53 -2.68
CA VAL A 221 18.35 -21.24 -1.46
C VAL A 221 19.49 -21.99 -0.75
N TYR A 222 20.58 -22.30 -1.46
CA TYR A 222 21.79 -22.89 -0.87
C TYR A 222 22.53 -21.94 0.09
N GLY A 223 22.22 -20.64 0.06
CA GLY A 223 22.65 -19.69 1.10
C GLY A 223 24.15 -19.66 1.31
N LEU A 224 24.58 -19.97 2.54
CA LEU A 224 25.99 -20.02 2.95
C LEU A 224 26.63 -21.42 2.82
N ASN A 225 25.99 -22.36 2.12
CA ASN A 225 26.56 -23.70 1.92
C ASN A 225 27.87 -23.65 1.11
N GLU A 226 28.94 -24.22 1.66
CA GLU A 226 30.25 -24.30 1.02
C GLU A 226 30.46 -25.60 0.22
N LYS A 227 29.62 -26.62 0.44
CA LYS A 227 29.67 -27.91 -0.27
C LYS A 227 29.26 -27.71 -1.73
N VAL A 228 30.16 -28.05 -2.66
CA VAL A 228 29.90 -28.02 -4.10
C VAL A 228 30.35 -29.32 -4.79
N PRO A 229 29.67 -29.78 -5.87
CA PRO A 229 28.49 -29.18 -6.49
C PRO A 229 27.23 -29.27 -5.60
N PHE A 230 26.38 -28.24 -5.65
CA PHE A 230 25.15 -28.17 -4.86
C PHE A 230 24.16 -29.24 -5.31
N SER A 231 23.71 -30.06 -4.36
CA SER A 231 22.74 -31.14 -4.54
C SER A 231 21.33 -30.72 -4.10
N GLU A 232 20.29 -31.26 -4.71
CA GLU A 232 18.91 -31.07 -4.25
C GLU A 232 18.70 -31.55 -2.81
N LEU A 233 19.50 -32.53 -2.37
CA LEU A 233 19.54 -33.09 -1.02
C LEU A 233 20.26 -32.20 0.02
N ASP A 234 20.95 -31.14 -0.39
CA ASP A 234 21.69 -30.29 0.55
C ASP A 234 20.74 -29.44 1.40
N ARG A 235 21.14 -29.20 2.65
CA ARG A 235 20.40 -28.35 3.58
C ARG A 235 20.35 -26.91 3.08
N THR A 236 19.19 -26.30 3.23
CA THR A 236 18.80 -25.00 2.65
C THR A 236 18.07 -24.12 3.68
N ASP A 237 18.16 -24.47 4.96
CA ASP A 237 17.50 -23.80 6.09
C ASP A 237 18.23 -22.54 6.60
N GLN A 238 19.37 -22.18 6.00
CA GLN A 238 20.15 -20.97 6.32
C GLN A 238 20.30 -20.05 5.08
N PRO A 239 19.22 -19.38 4.63
CA PRO A 239 19.26 -18.51 3.46
C PRO A 239 20.08 -17.23 3.71
N ALA A 240 21.04 -16.95 2.84
CA ALA A 240 21.94 -15.80 2.95
C ALA A 240 21.31 -14.43 2.61
N SER A 241 20.06 -14.40 2.12
CA SER A 241 19.35 -13.17 1.75
C SER A 241 17.83 -13.36 1.82
N LEU A 242 17.07 -12.27 1.87
CA LEU A 242 15.61 -12.35 1.81
C LEU A 242 15.10 -12.99 0.51
N TYR A 243 15.75 -12.73 -0.63
CA TYR A 243 15.40 -13.41 -1.89
C TYR A 243 15.49 -14.94 -1.73
N ALA A 244 16.61 -15.44 -1.19
CA ALA A 244 16.79 -16.85 -0.87
C ALA A 244 15.73 -17.36 0.11
N ALA A 245 15.43 -16.60 1.17
CA ALA A 245 14.41 -16.97 2.16
C ALA A 245 13.01 -17.08 1.53
N THR A 246 12.61 -16.17 0.62
CA THR A 246 11.31 -16.28 -0.06
C THR A 246 11.23 -17.48 -0.99
N LYS A 247 12.34 -17.83 -1.67
CA LYS A 247 12.39 -19.02 -2.52
C LYS A 247 12.35 -20.30 -1.69
N LYS A 248 13.04 -20.35 -0.55
CA LYS A 248 12.98 -21.51 0.35
C LYS A 248 11.60 -21.65 1.00
N ALA A 249 10.99 -20.56 1.45
CA ALA A 249 9.62 -20.58 1.96
C ALA A 249 8.62 -21.07 0.89
N GLY A 250 8.83 -20.74 -0.40
CA GLY A 250 8.05 -21.30 -1.51
C GLY A 250 8.15 -22.83 -1.63
N GLU A 251 9.32 -23.42 -1.36
CA GLU A 251 9.48 -24.89 -1.31
C GLU A 251 8.68 -25.50 -0.15
N GLU A 252 8.74 -24.92 1.05
CA GLU A 252 8.00 -25.43 2.21
C GLU A 252 6.47 -25.27 2.05
N ILE A 253 6.03 -24.13 1.50
CA ILE A 253 4.62 -23.88 1.18
C ILE A 253 4.13 -24.88 0.12
N THR A 254 4.86 -25.05 -0.98
CA THR A 254 4.43 -25.97 -2.05
C THR A 254 4.45 -27.43 -1.61
N HIS A 255 5.43 -27.87 -0.81
CA HIS A 255 5.40 -29.17 -0.15
C HIS A 255 4.12 -29.34 0.68
N THR A 256 3.74 -28.34 1.47
CA THR A 256 2.52 -28.36 2.29
C THR A 256 1.26 -28.51 1.44
N TYR A 257 1.16 -27.80 0.31
CA TYR A 257 0.01 -27.92 -0.60
C TYR A 257 -0.07 -29.26 -1.33
N ASN A 258 1.07 -29.84 -1.74
CA ASN A 258 1.11 -31.22 -2.23
C ASN A 258 0.66 -32.22 -1.14
N HIS A 259 1.17 -32.05 0.08
CA HIS A 259 0.88 -32.94 1.20
C HIS A 259 -0.60 -32.91 1.61
N ILE A 260 -1.20 -31.73 1.73
CA ILE A 260 -2.59 -31.55 2.21
C ILE A 260 -3.61 -31.73 1.09
N TYR A 261 -3.36 -31.19 -0.12
CA TYR A 261 -4.37 -31.09 -1.17
C TYR A 261 -4.14 -32.02 -2.36
N GLY A 262 -2.99 -32.67 -2.50
CA GLY A 262 -2.71 -33.60 -3.60
C GLY A 262 -2.40 -32.92 -4.94
N LEU A 263 -1.94 -31.66 -4.91
CA LEU A 263 -1.40 -31.00 -6.10
C LEU A 263 -0.06 -31.63 -6.49
N SER A 264 0.12 -32.03 -7.76
CA SER A 264 1.46 -32.41 -8.24
C SER A 264 2.27 -31.16 -8.53
N ILE A 265 3.46 -31.07 -7.93
CA ILE A 265 4.28 -29.85 -7.95
C ILE A 265 5.75 -30.21 -8.24
N THR A 266 6.37 -29.45 -9.14
CA THR A 266 7.81 -29.52 -9.44
C THR A 266 8.46 -28.15 -9.27
N GLY A 267 9.41 -28.02 -8.34
CA GLY A 267 10.20 -26.82 -8.12
C GLY A 267 11.53 -26.83 -8.88
N LEU A 268 11.83 -25.75 -9.63
CA LEU A 268 13.05 -25.64 -10.44
C LEU A 268 14.02 -24.62 -9.82
N ARG A 269 15.14 -25.10 -9.27
CA ARG A 269 16.24 -24.25 -8.78
C ARG A 269 17.09 -23.79 -9.96
N PHE A 270 16.76 -22.63 -10.53
CA PHE A 270 17.54 -22.03 -11.62
C PHE A 270 18.89 -21.51 -11.10
N PHE A 271 19.96 -21.76 -11.86
CA PHE A 271 21.26 -21.13 -11.70
C PHE A 271 21.34 -19.83 -12.53
N THR A 272 22.53 -19.35 -12.90
CA THR A 272 22.68 -17.98 -13.46
C THR A 272 22.22 -17.92 -14.91
N VAL A 273 20.93 -17.73 -15.13
CA VAL A 273 20.32 -17.71 -16.47
C VAL A 273 20.76 -16.48 -17.27
N TYR A 274 21.23 -16.69 -18.50
CA TYR A 274 21.66 -15.60 -19.39
C TYR A 274 21.28 -15.83 -20.86
N GLY A 275 21.14 -14.76 -21.64
CA GLY A 275 20.85 -14.84 -23.08
C GLY A 275 20.07 -13.65 -23.65
N PRO A 276 19.73 -13.69 -24.95
CA PRO A 276 18.86 -12.72 -25.63
C PRO A 276 17.55 -12.47 -24.89
N TRP A 277 17.03 -11.24 -24.92
CA TRP A 277 15.86 -10.81 -24.13
C TRP A 277 16.07 -10.93 -22.60
N GLY A 278 17.32 -10.95 -22.15
CA GLY A 278 17.74 -11.05 -20.75
C GLY A 278 17.19 -9.97 -19.80
N ARG A 279 17.52 -10.10 -18.50
CA ARG A 279 17.16 -9.08 -17.51
C ARG A 279 18.25 -7.97 -17.43
N PRO A 280 17.91 -6.68 -17.51
CA PRO A 280 18.88 -5.58 -17.49
C PRO A 280 19.71 -5.40 -16.22
N ASP A 281 19.31 -6.01 -15.09
CA ASP A 281 20.05 -5.99 -13.82
C ASP A 281 21.26 -6.95 -13.81
N MET A 282 21.25 -7.97 -14.67
CA MET A 282 22.26 -9.03 -14.69
C MET A 282 23.60 -8.54 -15.27
N ALA A 283 24.71 -9.02 -14.71
CA ALA A 283 26.06 -8.57 -15.01
C ALA A 283 26.40 -8.55 -16.52
N TYR A 284 26.08 -9.61 -17.26
CA TYR A 284 26.36 -9.65 -18.72
C TYR A 284 25.66 -8.53 -19.50
N PHE A 285 24.46 -8.13 -19.05
CA PHE A 285 23.64 -7.09 -19.69
C PHE A 285 24.13 -5.69 -19.31
N SER A 286 24.34 -5.45 -18.02
CA SER A 286 24.80 -4.15 -17.52
C SER A 286 26.24 -3.85 -17.92
N PHE A 287 27.12 -4.86 -17.97
CA PHE A 287 28.49 -4.71 -18.48
C PHE A 287 28.49 -4.37 -19.97
N THR A 288 27.71 -5.08 -20.80
CA THR A 288 27.60 -4.79 -22.24
C THR A 288 27.18 -3.34 -22.48
N ARG A 289 26.16 -2.85 -21.77
CA ARG A 289 25.72 -1.45 -21.82
C ARG A 289 26.84 -0.47 -21.46
N ASN A 290 27.55 -0.72 -20.35
CA ASN A 290 28.59 0.20 -19.87
C ASN A 290 29.82 0.21 -20.79
N ILE A 291 30.24 -0.95 -21.29
CA ILE A 291 31.36 -1.08 -22.26
C ILE A 291 31.06 -0.26 -23.52
N LEU A 292 29.88 -0.44 -24.12
CA LEU A 292 29.46 0.31 -25.32
C LEU A 292 29.32 1.82 -25.06
N GLN A 293 29.02 2.24 -23.83
CA GLN A 293 28.95 3.64 -23.41
C GLN A 293 30.30 4.22 -22.93
N GLY A 294 31.41 3.46 -23.03
CA GLY A 294 32.74 3.89 -22.55
C GLY A 294 32.83 4.11 -21.03
N LYS A 295 31.84 3.62 -20.27
CA LYS A 295 31.71 3.74 -18.81
C LYS A 295 32.41 2.58 -18.10
N PRO A 296 32.88 2.79 -16.86
CA PRO A 296 33.45 1.70 -16.07
C PRO A 296 32.42 0.61 -15.74
N ILE A 297 32.93 -0.62 -15.61
CA ILE A 297 32.21 -1.77 -15.04
C ILE A 297 32.81 -2.14 -13.68
N THR A 298 31.96 -2.49 -12.73
CA THR A 298 32.40 -2.95 -11.40
C THR A 298 32.48 -4.47 -11.38
N VAL A 299 33.68 -5.00 -11.15
CA VAL A 299 33.94 -6.43 -10.96
C VAL A 299 34.28 -6.67 -9.50
N TYR A 300 33.50 -7.53 -8.85
CA TYR A 300 33.72 -7.87 -7.43
C TYR A 300 34.66 -9.08 -7.30
N ARG A 301 35.48 -9.10 -6.24
CA ARG A 301 36.29 -10.25 -5.81
C ARG A 301 35.88 -10.75 -4.43
N GLY A 302 36.02 -12.05 -4.18
CA GLY A 302 35.79 -12.64 -2.87
C GLY A 302 36.92 -12.32 -1.88
N LYS A 303 36.75 -12.79 -0.64
CA LYS A 303 37.82 -12.79 0.38
C LYS A 303 39.10 -13.40 -0.21
N ASN A 304 40.26 -12.88 0.21
CA ASN A 304 41.59 -13.27 -0.28
C ASN A 304 41.80 -13.02 -1.79
N LYS A 305 41.11 -12.03 -2.38
CA LYS A 305 41.21 -11.61 -3.80
C LYS A 305 40.82 -12.70 -4.82
N VAL A 306 40.10 -13.74 -4.41
CA VAL A 306 39.64 -14.81 -5.30
C VAL A 306 38.56 -14.30 -6.26
N ASP A 307 38.69 -14.55 -7.55
CA ASP A 307 37.68 -14.15 -8.53
C ASP A 307 36.37 -14.96 -8.37
N LEU A 308 35.24 -14.26 -8.40
CA LEU A 308 33.92 -14.88 -8.29
C LEU A 308 33.61 -15.74 -9.52
N ALA A 309 33.02 -16.92 -9.31
CA ALA A 309 32.58 -17.80 -10.39
C ALA A 309 31.07 -18.10 -10.30
N ARG A 310 30.42 -18.25 -11.45
CA ARG A 310 28.99 -18.55 -11.56
C ARG A 310 28.75 -19.67 -12.57
N ASP A 311 27.82 -20.56 -12.24
CA ASP A 311 27.27 -21.52 -13.18
C ASP A 311 26.30 -20.78 -14.11
N PHE A 312 26.80 -20.35 -15.27
CA PHE A 312 26.06 -19.60 -16.27
C PHE A 312 25.32 -20.57 -17.20
N THR A 313 23.99 -20.56 -17.12
CA THR A 313 23.12 -21.46 -17.90
C THR A 313 22.41 -20.67 -18.99
N TYR A 314 22.54 -21.13 -20.24
CA TYR A 314 21.94 -20.43 -21.36
C TYR A 314 20.42 -20.59 -21.38
N ILE A 315 19.72 -19.54 -21.85
CA ILE A 315 18.26 -19.48 -21.83
C ILE A 315 17.58 -20.65 -22.57
N ASP A 316 18.08 -21.05 -23.75
CA ASP A 316 17.51 -22.18 -24.49
C ASP A 316 17.63 -23.50 -23.71
N ASP A 317 18.70 -23.68 -22.93
CA ASP A 317 18.89 -24.88 -22.12
C ASP A 317 17.94 -24.86 -20.90
N ILE A 318 17.78 -23.73 -20.20
CA ILE A 318 16.76 -23.58 -19.13
C ILE A 318 15.35 -23.88 -19.66
N VAL A 319 15.02 -23.44 -20.87
CA VAL A 319 13.73 -23.72 -21.52
C VAL A 319 13.53 -25.22 -21.74
N LYS A 320 14.55 -25.97 -22.19
CA LYS A 320 14.47 -27.45 -22.28
C LYS A 320 14.13 -28.07 -20.92
N GLY A 321 14.75 -27.60 -19.83
CA GLY A 321 14.45 -28.08 -18.47
C GLY A 321 13.03 -27.74 -18.01
N CYS A 322 12.52 -26.56 -18.37
CA CYS A 322 11.14 -26.16 -18.09
C CYS A 322 10.11 -27.00 -18.88
N LEU A 323 10.42 -27.36 -20.13
CA LEU A 323 9.56 -28.22 -20.95
C LEU A 323 9.61 -29.68 -20.45
N GLY A 324 10.79 -30.23 -20.19
CA GLY A 324 10.94 -31.61 -19.68
C GLY A 324 10.32 -31.82 -18.29
N SER A 325 10.28 -30.78 -17.44
CA SER A 325 9.56 -30.84 -16.15
C SER A 325 8.04 -30.79 -16.30
N LEU A 326 7.50 -30.07 -17.30
CA LEU A 326 6.08 -30.16 -17.67
C LEU A 326 5.76 -31.55 -18.24
N ASP A 327 6.54 -32.03 -19.21
CA ASP A 327 6.28 -33.30 -19.92
C ASP A 327 6.35 -34.53 -18.99
N THR A 328 7.07 -34.43 -17.87
CA THR A 328 7.23 -35.50 -16.86
C THR A 328 6.45 -35.24 -15.57
N SER A 329 5.60 -34.21 -15.54
CA SER A 329 4.75 -33.94 -14.38
C SER A 329 3.71 -35.06 -14.19
N GLY A 330 3.59 -35.52 -12.95
CA GLY A 330 2.50 -36.41 -12.55
C GLY A 330 1.17 -35.65 -12.56
N LYS A 331 0.05 -36.39 -12.61
CA LYS A 331 -1.26 -35.78 -12.40
C LYS A 331 -1.44 -35.40 -10.93
N SER A 332 -2.06 -34.25 -10.68
CA SER A 332 -2.63 -33.93 -9.37
C SER A 332 -3.72 -34.95 -9.02
N THR A 333 -3.79 -35.34 -7.75
CA THR A 333 -4.74 -36.34 -7.22
C THR A 333 -5.86 -35.72 -6.39
N GLY A 334 -5.79 -34.43 -6.09
CA GLY A 334 -6.86 -33.71 -5.41
C GLY A 334 -8.01 -33.35 -6.35
N SER A 335 -9.15 -33.04 -5.75
CA SER A 335 -10.34 -32.53 -6.43
C SER A 335 -11.29 -31.91 -5.39
N GLY A 336 -11.89 -30.76 -5.70
CA GLY A 336 -12.77 -30.04 -4.77
C GLY A 336 -12.07 -29.64 -3.45
N GLY A 337 -10.79 -29.26 -3.53
CA GLY A 337 -9.99 -28.89 -2.35
C GLY A 337 -9.65 -30.03 -1.38
N ARG A 338 -9.88 -31.30 -1.75
CA ARG A 338 -9.53 -32.48 -0.94
C ARG A 338 -8.58 -33.42 -1.70
N LYS A 339 -7.53 -33.89 -1.01
CA LYS A 339 -6.59 -34.90 -1.52
C LYS A 339 -7.26 -36.28 -1.59
N LYS A 340 -7.15 -36.97 -2.73
CA LYS A 340 -7.64 -38.37 -2.90
C LYS A 340 -6.53 -39.42 -2.95
N GLY A 341 -5.26 -39.02 -3.00
CA GLY A 341 -4.11 -39.93 -3.03
C GLY A 341 -2.77 -39.19 -3.01
N PRO A 342 -1.61 -39.87 -2.98
CA PRO A 342 -0.30 -39.22 -3.09
C PRO A 342 -0.10 -38.61 -4.49
N ALA A 343 0.47 -37.40 -4.56
CA ALA A 343 0.83 -36.73 -5.81
C ALA A 343 2.33 -36.43 -5.82
N ALA A 344 2.96 -36.36 -6.99
CA ALA A 344 4.41 -36.15 -7.09
C ALA A 344 4.81 -34.74 -6.61
N TYR A 345 5.77 -34.68 -5.69
CA TYR A 345 6.50 -33.48 -5.28
C TYR A 345 7.98 -33.66 -5.63
N ARG A 346 8.52 -32.78 -6.49
CA ARG A 346 9.90 -32.90 -7.01
C ARG A 346 10.62 -31.55 -6.95
N ILE A 347 11.93 -31.58 -6.74
CA ILE A 347 12.80 -30.39 -6.84
C ILE A 347 13.98 -30.77 -7.75
N PHE A 348 14.36 -29.88 -8.67
CA PHE A 348 15.48 -30.08 -9.60
C PHE A 348 16.37 -28.85 -9.71
N ASN A 349 17.68 -29.08 -9.78
CA ASN A 349 18.67 -28.09 -10.17
C ASN A 349 18.79 -27.98 -11.69
N LEU A 350 18.60 -26.77 -12.23
CA LEU A 350 18.84 -26.46 -13.63
C LEU A 350 20.04 -25.51 -13.75
N GLY A 351 21.23 -26.11 -13.88
CA GLY A 351 22.51 -25.44 -14.12
C GLY A 351 23.20 -25.92 -15.41
N ASN A 352 24.42 -25.45 -15.68
CA ASN A 352 25.26 -25.84 -16.82
C ASN A 352 26.41 -26.78 -16.41
N THR A 353 26.68 -26.97 -15.11
CA THR A 353 27.79 -27.80 -14.57
C THR A 353 29.20 -27.33 -14.94
N SER A 354 29.32 -26.09 -15.44
CA SER A 354 30.60 -25.48 -15.82
C SER A 354 30.67 -24.06 -15.28
N PRO A 355 31.13 -23.87 -14.02
CA PRO A 355 31.30 -22.54 -13.43
C PRO A 355 32.36 -21.73 -14.17
N VAL A 356 32.05 -20.46 -14.48
CA VAL A 356 32.98 -19.55 -15.15
C VAL A 356 33.17 -18.28 -14.33
N THR A 357 34.41 -17.77 -14.30
CA THR A 357 34.75 -16.56 -13.54
C THR A 357 34.20 -15.28 -14.18
N VAL A 358 33.88 -14.27 -13.36
CA VAL A 358 33.40 -12.97 -13.84
C VAL A 358 34.42 -12.26 -14.76
N PRO A 359 35.75 -12.32 -14.52
CA PRO A 359 36.72 -11.79 -15.48
C PRO A 359 36.73 -12.52 -16.83
N ALA A 360 36.48 -13.84 -16.86
CA ALA A 360 36.36 -14.59 -18.11
C ALA A 360 35.08 -14.20 -18.89
N LEU A 361 33.95 -14.00 -18.20
CA LEU A 361 32.73 -13.41 -18.77
C LEU A 361 33.04 -12.04 -19.42
N VAL A 362 33.73 -11.16 -18.71
CA VAL A 362 34.11 -9.82 -19.21
C VAL A 362 35.01 -9.93 -20.44
N ARG A 363 36.02 -10.81 -20.44
CA ARG A 363 36.89 -11.03 -21.61
C ARG A 363 36.11 -11.45 -22.85
N ILE A 364 35.15 -12.38 -22.71
CA ILE A 364 34.30 -12.82 -23.83
C ILE A 364 33.42 -11.66 -24.35
N LEU A 365 32.94 -10.78 -23.48
CA LEU A 365 32.22 -9.57 -23.89
C LEU A 365 33.14 -8.59 -24.63
N GLU A 366 34.36 -8.34 -24.14
CA GLU A 366 35.35 -7.48 -24.83
C GLU A 366 35.67 -7.99 -26.24
N GLU A 367 35.81 -9.32 -26.41
CA GLU A 367 36.06 -9.97 -27.69
C GLU A 367 34.88 -9.83 -28.67
N HIS A 368 33.63 -10.03 -28.22
CA HIS A 368 32.44 -9.90 -29.08
C HIS A 368 32.02 -8.45 -29.37
N LEU A 369 32.28 -7.51 -28.45
CA LEU A 369 31.97 -6.07 -28.58
C LEU A 369 33.11 -5.29 -29.25
N LYS A 370 34.26 -5.92 -29.49
CA LYS A 370 35.50 -5.31 -30.03
C LYS A 370 35.97 -4.07 -29.25
N THR A 371 35.57 -3.92 -27.99
CA THR A 371 35.81 -2.74 -27.14
C THR A 371 36.35 -3.19 -25.79
N LYS A 372 37.45 -2.58 -25.32
CA LYS A 372 38.04 -2.88 -24.01
C LYS A 372 37.21 -2.27 -22.89
N ALA A 373 36.99 -3.03 -21.83
CA ALA A 373 36.22 -2.60 -20.66
C ALA A 373 37.12 -1.83 -19.69
N LYS A 374 36.67 -0.65 -19.25
CA LYS A 374 37.26 0.05 -18.10
C LYS A 374 36.81 -0.68 -16.83
N LYS A 375 37.72 -1.41 -16.16
CA LYS A 375 37.38 -2.30 -15.04
C LYS A 375 37.70 -1.60 -13.71
N ASN A 376 36.68 -1.33 -12.90
CA ASN A 376 36.85 -1.00 -11.49
C ASN A 376 36.73 -2.29 -10.68
N ILE A 377 37.73 -2.62 -9.87
CA ILE A 377 37.78 -3.88 -9.13
C ILE A 377 37.61 -3.56 -7.65
N LEU A 378 36.56 -4.11 -7.05
CA LEU A 378 36.21 -3.91 -5.65
C LEU A 378 36.11 -5.26 -4.91
N ASP A 379 36.32 -5.25 -3.60
CA ASP A 379 36.00 -6.42 -2.79
C ASP A 379 34.48 -6.58 -2.65
N MET A 380 34.03 -7.83 -2.59
CA MET A 380 32.61 -8.17 -2.53
C MET A 380 32.03 -7.73 -1.17
N PRO A 381 30.97 -6.91 -1.14
CA PRO A 381 30.30 -6.56 0.11
C PRO A 381 29.72 -7.81 0.77
N GLY A 382 29.63 -7.81 2.11
CA GLY A 382 29.09 -8.94 2.90
C GLY A 382 27.57 -9.17 2.78
N ASN A 383 26.96 -8.83 1.63
CA ASN A 383 25.52 -8.70 1.44
C ASN A 383 24.82 -9.98 0.91
N GLY A 384 25.37 -11.16 1.21
CA GLY A 384 24.72 -12.44 0.93
C GLY A 384 24.81 -12.95 -0.52
N ASP A 385 25.69 -12.39 -1.35
CA ASP A 385 26.04 -12.95 -2.67
C ASP A 385 27.11 -14.05 -2.50
N VAL A 386 26.89 -15.24 -3.08
CA VAL A 386 27.71 -16.43 -2.83
C VAL A 386 28.96 -16.41 -3.72
N PRO A 387 30.19 -16.65 -3.24
CA PRO A 387 31.40 -16.45 -4.05
C PRO A 387 31.48 -17.38 -5.27
N PHE A 388 31.01 -18.61 -5.14
CA PHE A 388 31.08 -19.67 -6.14
C PHE A 388 29.74 -20.41 -6.22
N THR A 389 29.31 -20.82 -7.42
CA THR A 389 28.09 -21.64 -7.60
C THR A 389 28.35 -22.72 -8.63
N HIS A 390 27.90 -23.95 -8.37
CA HIS A 390 28.06 -25.10 -9.25
C HIS A 390 26.89 -26.07 -9.01
N ALA A 391 26.12 -26.40 -10.03
CA ALA A 391 24.98 -27.30 -9.90
C ALA A 391 25.39 -28.77 -9.99
N ASN A 392 24.83 -29.65 -9.16
CA ASN A 392 24.64 -31.05 -9.52
C ASN A 392 23.31 -31.16 -10.27
N ILE A 393 23.31 -31.72 -11.48
CA ILE A 393 22.11 -31.87 -12.33
C ILE A 393 21.72 -33.33 -12.57
N SER A 394 22.26 -34.26 -11.77
CA SER A 394 22.12 -35.70 -12.03
C SER A 394 20.65 -36.15 -12.09
N SER A 395 19.82 -35.72 -11.13
CA SER A 395 18.39 -35.99 -11.10
C SER A 395 17.66 -35.39 -12.31
N ALA A 396 17.94 -34.12 -12.64
CA ALA A 396 17.37 -33.46 -13.81
C ALA A 396 17.76 -34.16 -15.14
N ARG A 397 19.00 -34.68 -15.24
CA ARG A 397 19.48 -35.40 -16.43
C ARG A 397 18.78 -36.74 -16.62
N VAL A 398 18.51 -37.46 -15.53
CA VAL A 398 17.83 -38.78 -15.54
C VAL A 398 16.32 -38.60 -15.75
N GLU A 399 15.66 -37.78 -14.93
CA GLU A 399 14.20 -37.66 -14.93
C GLU A 399 13.66 -36.73 -16.03
N LEU A 400 14.33 -35.61 -16.32
CA LEU A 400 13.84 -34.61 -17.28
C LEU A 400 14.53 -34.69 -18.66
N GLY A 401 15.48 -35.61 -18.83
CA GLY A 401 16.38 -35.64 -19.98
C GLY A 401 17.28 -34.40 -20.10
N TYR A 402 17.44 -33.62 -19.03
CA TYR A 402 18.08 -32.31 -19.07
C TYR A 402 19.58 -32.41 -19.36
N LYS A 403 19.97 -31.93 -20.54
CA LYS A 403 21.35 -31.88 -21.05
C LYS A 403 21.64 -30.47 -21.56
N PRO A 404 22.25 -29.59 -20.74
CA PRO A 404 22.66 -28.28 -21.19
C PRO A 404 23.83 -28.43 -22.18
N THR A 405 23.82 -27.64 -23.26
CA THR A 405 24.74 -27.82 -24.40
C THR A 405 25.43 -26.54 -24.83
N THR A 406 25.00 -25.38 -24.31
CA THR A 406 25.51 -24.08 -24.74
C THR A 406 26.61 -23.58 -23.80
N ASP A 407 27.84 -23.48 -24.31
CA ASP A 407 28.94 -22.83 -23.61
C ASP A 407 28.75 -21.30 -23.51
N LEU A 408 29.47 -20.68 -22.56
CA LEU A 408 29.35 -19.24 -22.29
C LEU A 408 29.72 -18.36 -23.50
N ARG A 409 30.72 -18.75 -24.30
CA ARG A 409 31.21 -17.97 -25.45
C ARG A 409 30.17 -17.99 -26.58
N THR A 410 29.54 -19.13 -26.85
CA THR A 410 28.46 -19.26 -27.84
C THR A 410 27.20 -18.53 -27.39
N GLY A 411 26.78 -18.68 -26.14
CA GLY A 411 25.60 -17.99 -25.61
C GLY A 411 25.78 -16.47 -25.58
N LEU A 412 26.96 -15.96 -25.19
CA LEU A 412 27.25 -14.53 -25.22
C LEU A 412 27.32 -13.98 -26.66
N LYS A 413 27.82 -14.74 -27.64
CA LYS A 413 27.79 -14.33 -29.05
C LYS A 413 26.36 -14.06 -29.52
N LYS A 414 25.42 -14.97 -29.21
CA LYS A 414 23.99 -14.81 -29.51
C LYS A 414 23.39 -13.60 -28.78
N PHE A 415 23.73 -13.42 -27.49
CA PHE A 415 23.26 -12.27 -26.70
C PHE A 415 23.77 -10.93 -27.25
N VAL A 416 25.06 -10.78 -27.54
CA VAL A 416 25.63 -9.52 -28.05
C VAL A 416 25.03 -9.16 -29.41
N ARG A 417 24.87 -10.14 -30.32
CA ARG A 417 24.18 -9.92 -31.60
C ARG A 417 22.76 -9.38 -31.41
N TRP A 418 21.99 -9.99 -30.51
CA TRP A 418 20.65 -9.51 -30.17
C TRP A 418 20.67 -8.10 -29.54
N TYR A 419 21.59 -7.85 -28.61
CA TYR A 419 21.70 -6.57 -27.89
C TYR A 419 21.98 -5.42 -28.86
N LEU A 420 22.97 -5.58 -29.74
CA LEU A 420 23.35 -4.56 -30.72
C LEU A 420 22.20 -4.26 -31.69
N SER A 421 21.49 -5.30 -32.17
CA SER A 421 20.32 -5.15 -33.04
C SER A 421 19.13 -4.49 -32.35
N TYR A 422 18.80 -4.89 -31.11
CA TYR A 422 17.65 -4.38 -30.37
C TYR A 422 17.83 -2.92 -29.92
N TYR A 423 19.05 -2.53 -29.53
CA TYR A 423 19.36 -1.18 -29.09
C TYR A 423 19.93 -0.25 -30.19
N GLY A 424 19.95 -0.68 -31.45
CA GLY A 424 20.29 0.18 -32.59
C GLY A 424 21.77 0.52 -32.76
N PHE A 425 22.69 -0.37 -32.34
CA PHE A 425 24.15 -0.17 -32.45
C PHE A 425 24.75 -0.68 -33.78
N THR A 426 23.94 -0.95 -34.81
CA THR A 426 24.40 -1.48 -36.11
C THR A 426 23.61 -0.91 -37.29
N GLU A 427 24.33 -0.47 -38.33
CA GLU A 427 23.84 -0.36 -39.72
C GLU A 427 23.22 -1.69 -40.21
N PRO A 428 22.32 -1.67 -41.22
CA PRO A 428 21.49 -2.81 -41.57
C PRO A 428 22.27 -3.93 -42.27
N PHE A 429 22.53 -5.03 -41.55
CA PHE A 429 22.82 -6.32 -42.20
C PHE A 429 21.58 -6.85 -42.91
N PRO A 430 21.72 -7.48 -44.09
CA PRO A 430 20.59 -8.02 -44.84
C PRO A 430 19.83 -9.08 -44.05
N ALA A 431 18.50 -9.04 -44.15
CA ALA A 431 17.61 -9.90 -43.38
C ALA A 431 17.84 -11.38 -43.70
N PHE A 432 18.41 -12.12 -42.74
CA PHE A 432 18.37 -13.57 -42.74
C PHE A 432 17.02 -14.03 -42.20
N SER A 433 16.30 -14.85 -42.96
CA SER A 433 15.16 -15.60 -42.49
C SER A 433 15.60 -16.58 -41.39
N GLU A 434 15.12 -16.39 -40.15
CA GLU A 434 15.32 -17.35 -39.07
C GLU A 434 14.48 -18.63 -39.30
N HIS A 435 14.98 -19.51 -40.17
CA HIS A 435 14.57 -20.90 -40.16
C HIS A 435 15.15 -21.58 -38.91
N TYR A 436 14.33 -21.70 -37.87
CA TYR A 436 14.51 -22.76 -36.87
C TYR A 436 14.33 -24.11 -37.59
N PRO A 437 15.23 -25.10 -37.39
CA PRO A 437 15.19 -26.34 -38.16
C PRO A 437 13.97 -27.21 -37.77
N LEU A 438 13.17 -27.55 -38.78
CA LEU A 438 12.10 -28.54 -38.68
C LEU A 438 12.68 -29.96 -38.81
N PRO A 439 12.39 -30.89 -37.89
CA PRO A 439 12.54 -32.31 -38.18
C PRO A 439 11.48 -32.72 -39.19
N CYS A 440 11.90 -33.30 -40.31
CA CYS A 440 11.00 -33.79 -41.35
C CYS A 440 10.31 -35.08 -40.89
N ASN A 441 8.98 -35.08 -40.80
CA ASN A 441 8.19 -36.31 -40.73
C ASN A 441 7.53 -36.57 -42.09
N LYS A 442 7.86 -37.70 -42.70
CA LYS A 442 7.26 -38.20 -43.93
C LYS A 442 5.84 -38.69 -43.63
N HIS A 443 4.83 -38.18 -44.35
CA HIS A 443 3.88 -38.98 -45.15
C HIS A 443 2.73 -38.10 -45.73
N SER A 444 2.13 -38.60 -46.83
CA SER A 444 0.86 -38.17 -47.46
C SER A 444 0.66 -36.66 -47.72
N SER A 445 0.97 -36.14 -48.92
CA SER A 445 0.21 -36.26 -50.18
C SER A 445 -1.09 -35.42 -50.26
N CYS A 446 -1.02 -34.25 -50.90
CA CYS A 446 -2.07 -33.78 -51.80
C CYS A 446 -1.49 -32.90 -52.91
N LYS A 447 -2.23 -32.75 -54.02
CA LYS A 447 -1.72 -32.26 -55.32
C LYS A 447 -1.80 -30.73 -55.46
N ARG A 448 -1.02 -30.25 -56.45
CA ARG A 448 -1.15 -29.03 -57.32
C ARG A 448 -2.51 -28.29 -57.23
N ILE A 449 -2.58 -26.97 -57.43
CA ILE A 449 -2.45 -26.30 -58.76
C ILE A 449 -2.07 -24.80 -58.62
N CYS A 450 -1.39 -24.27 -59.65
CA CYS A 450 -0.88 -22.88 -59.78
C CYS A 450 -1.93 -21.87 -60.28
N PHE A 451 -1.65 -20.56 -60.17
CA PHE A 451 -1.61 -19.53 -61.24
C PHE A 451 -1.12 -18.20 -60.59
N HIS A 452 0.03 -17.60 -60.95
CA HIS A 452 0.23 -16.53 -61.97
C HIS A 452 -0.69 -15.30 -61.78
N ARG A 453 -0.25 -14.01 -61.82
CA ARG A 453 0.84 -13.36 -62.61
C ARG A 453 1.14 -11.89 -62.14
N ARG A 454 2.38 -11.40 -62.38
CA ARG A 454 2.84 -10.01 -62.75
C ARG A 454 2.56 -8.79 -61.80
N ARG A 455 3.59 -8.04 -61.35
CA ARG A 455 4.33 -6.87 -61.96
C ARG A 455 3.44 -5.60 -62.17
N SER A 456 3.47 -4.55 -61.32
CA SER A 456 4.46 -3.43 -61.16
C SER A 456 4.12 -2.15 -61.98
N PRO A 457 4.69 -0.93 -61.72
CA PRO A 457 4.76 -0.08 -60.50
C PRO A 457 4.46 1.44 -60.82
N LEU A 458 5.04 2.42 -60.07
CA LEU A 458 5.09 3.92 -60.28
C LEU A 458 3.96 4.74 -59.56
N LYS A 459 4.10 6.04 -59.15
CA LYS A 459 5.21 7.03 -59.16
C LYS A 459 5.03 8.15 -58.08
N LYS A 460 6.11 8.92 -57.88
CA LYS A 460 6.36 10.11 -57.02
C LYS A 460 5.32 11.26 -57.05
N HIS A 461 5.24 12.08 -55.98
CA HIS A 461 5.77 13.47 -55.96
C HIS A 461 5.91 14.10 -54.53
N LYS A 462 6.42 15.35 -54.46
CA LYS A 462 6.94 16.09 -53.28
C LYS A 462 6.24 17.46 -53.13
N ALA A 463 6.49 18.13 -51.99
CA ALA A 463 6.38 19.59 -51.72
C ALA A 463 4.96 20.18 -51.46
N GLN A 464 4.72 21.21 -50.61
CA GLN A 464 5.45 21.82 -49.46
C GLN A 464 4.52 22.85 -48.73
N ILE A 465 4.89 23.32 -47.51
CA ILE A 465 4.50 24.60 -46.83
C ILE A 465 3.18 24.66 -45.97
N ARG A 466 3.37 24.75 -44.63
CA ARG A 466 2.74 25.63 -43.57
C ARG A 466 1.19 25.82 -43.49
N VAL A 467 0.47 25.88 -42.35
CA VAL A 467 0.81 26.31 -40.95
C VAL A 467 -0.38 26.05 -39.94
N PHE A 468 -0.06 25.79 -38.65
CA PHE A 468 -0.87 25.88 -37.39
C PHE A 468 -2.10 24.97 -37.08
N GLY A 469 -2.30 24.71 -35.76
CA GLY A 469 -3.50 24.12 -35.12
C GLY A 469 -3.41 22.61 -34.76
N PHE A 470 -2.58 22.13 -33.82
CA PHE A 470 -2.60 22.21 -32.34
C PHE A 470 -3.60 21.25 -31.61
N LEU A 471 -3.09 20.57 -30.57
CA LEU A 471 -3.73 19.98 -29.36
C LEU A 471 -4.10 18.46 -29.26
N ILE A 472 -3.75 17.91 -28.07
CA ILE A 472 -4.13 16.62 -27.42
C ILE A 472 -3.47 15.34 -28.00
N CYS A 473 -2.31 14.86 -27.50
CA CYS A 473 -2.00 14.16 -26.21
C CYS A 473 -2.49 12.69 -26.16
N LYS A 474 -1.70 11.61 -25.95
CA LYS A 474 -0.42 11.30 -25.23
C LYS A 474 -0.60 10.80 -23.78
N ALA A 475 -0.27 9.53 -23.52
CA ALA A 475 0.27 8.93 -22.26
C ALA A 475 0.66 7.45 -22.57
N GLU A 476 1.90 6.97 -22.40
CA GLU A 476 2.60 6.57 -21.15
C GLU A 476 1.99 5.34 -20.46
N ALA A 477 2.67 4.24 -20.08
CA ALA A 477 4.07 3.88 -19.80
C ALA A 477 4.56 4.00 -18.34
N ASN A 478 4.39 2.90 -17.58
CA ASN A 478 5.34 2.36 -16.59
C ASN A 478 5.48 3.20 -15.28
N ARG A 479 5.33 2.67 -14.04
CA ARG A 479 6.43 2.03 -13.27
C ARG A 479 6.06 1.59 -11.79
N LEU A 480 6.77 0.60 -11.21
CA LEU A 480 6.79 0.04 -9.82
C LEU A 480 7.64 0.93 -8.82
N THR A 481 7.29 0.96 -7.54
CA THR A 481 8.08 0.64 -6.29
C THR A 481 9.64 0.74 -6.15
N PHE A 482 10.30 0.67 -4.95
CA PHE A 482 10.18 -0.29 -3.80
C PHE A 482 10.97 0.30 -2.51
N MET A 483 10.38 0.20 -1.28
CA MET A 483 10.64 0.58 0.18
C MET A 483 12.03 0.46 0.96
N ALA A 484 12.12 -0.39 2.03
CA ALA A 484 12.77 -0.12 3.34
C ALA A 484 12.86 -1.35 4.31
N SER A 485 13.54 -1.22 5.47
CA SER A 485 13.56 -2.15 6.64
C SER A 485 13.84 -1.34 7.93
N PHE A 486 13.30 -1.60 9.14
CA PHE A 486 13.64 -2.70 10.07
C PHE A 486 12.70 -2.74 11.30
N HIS A 487 12.28 -3.94 11.77
CA HIS A 487 12.51 -4.51 13.14
C HIS A 487 11.55 -5.66 13.51
N LYS A 488 11.91 -6.42 14.57
CA LYS A 488 11.24 -7.64 15.07
C LYS A 488 11.44 -7.79 16.60
N PHE A 489 10.67 -8.71 17.20
CA PHE A 489 10.48 -9.01 18.65
C PHE A 489 9.40 -8.13 19.34
N ARG A 490 8.56 -8.65 20.25
CA ARG A 490 8.57 -9.92 21.00
C ARG A 490 7.15 -10.49 21.19
N ALA A 491 7.01 -11.76 21.60
CA ALA A 491 5.73 -12.44 21.85
C ALA A 491 5.62 -12.99 23.29
N LEU A 492 4.45 -13.56 23.62
CA LEU A 492 3.93 -13.98 24.95
C LEU A 492 3.38 -12.80 25.79
N ARG A 493 2.24 -12.90 26.50
CA ARG A 493 1.35 -14.05 26.80
C ARG A 493 -0.05 -13.52 27.18
N PHE A 494 -1.14 -14.16 26.75
CA PHE A 494 -2.25 -14.68 27.57
C PHE A 494 -3.47 -15.04 26.72
N SER A 495 -3.96 -16.27 26.87
CA SER A 495 -5.30 -16.72 26.44
C SER A 495 -5.70 -17.87 27.35
N ILE A 496 -6.84 -17.75 28.04
CA ILE A 496 -7.41 -18.80 28.91
C ILE A 496 -8.93 -18.77 28.82
N LYS A 497 -9.52 -19.98 28.82
CA LYS A 497 -10.95 -20.36 28.77
C LYS A 497 -11.61 -20.21 27.37
N THR A 498 -12.41 -21.19 26.89
CA THR A 498 -13.11 -22.28 27.62
C THR A 498 -13.41 -23.49 26.71
N PHE A 499 -13.18 -24.72 27.21
CA PHE A 499 -13.92 -26.00 27.00
C PHE A 499 -14.26 -26.48 25.53
N SER A 500 -14.30 -27.77 25.17
CA SER A 500 -14.62 -29.00 25.93
C SER A 500 -14.13 -30.29 25.22
N GLN A 501 -14.45 -31.44 25.84
CA GLN A 501 -14.49 -32.82 25.33
C GLN A 501 -13.22 -33.69 25.30
N LEU A 502 -13.34 -34.74 26.13
CA LEU A 502 -12.60 -35.98 26.27
C LEU A 502 -12.17 -36.66 24.94
N HIS A 503 -10.98 -37.25 24.90
CA HIS A 503 -10.89 -38.72 25.09
C HIS A 503 -9.51 -39.23 25.53
N SER A 504 -9.61 -40.35 26.24
CA SER A 504 -8.65 -41.25 26.89
C SER A 504 -7.36 -41.71 26.18
N THR A 505 -6.53 -42.41 26.99
CA THR A 505 -5.52 -43.46 26.70
C THR A 505 -4.04 -43.10 26.39
N ASN A 506 -3.23 -43.14 27.46
CA ASN A 506 -2.19 -44.16 27.74
C ASN A 506 -0.90 -44.34 26.89
N PHE A 507 0.21 -44.22 27.64
CA PHE A 507 1.36 -45.15 27.75
C PHE A 507 2.66 -45.00 26.93
N ALA A 508 3.73 -45.43 27.62
CA ALA A 508 5.11 -45.74 27.21
C ALA A 508 5.97 -44.59 26.63
N SER A 509 7.05 -44.09 27.25
CA SER A 509 8.19 -44.65 28.01
C SER A 509 9.39 -45.14 27.17
N GLY A 510 10.60 -44.68 27.55
CA GLY A 510 11.89 -44.91 26.87
C GLY A 510 12.69 -43.59 26.78
N ALA A 511 13.51 -43.18 27.75
CA ALA A 511 14.78 -43.77 28.22
C ALA A 511 15.88 -43.81 27.13
N ARG A 512 17.16 -43.47 27.35
CA ARG A 512 17.89 -42.78 28.46
C ARG A 512 19.34 -42.49 27.97
N HIS A 513 20.16 -41.87 28.85
CA HIS A 513 21.62 -41.64 28.72
C HIS A 513 22.05 -40.51 27.75
N GLY A 514 23.07 -39.69 28.04
CA GLY A 514 24.03 -39.57 29.17
C GLY A 514 25.29 -38.89 28.59
N PHE A 515 26.07 -37.99 29.20
CA PHE A 515 26.74 -37.82 30.50
C PHE A 515 27.12 -36.31 30.58
N SER A 516 27.07 -35.54 31.69
CA SER A 516 27.74 -35.59 33.01
C SER A 516 29.04 -34.75 33.13
N ARG A 517 29.32 -34.26 34.36
CA ARG A 517 30.44 -33.40 34.86
C ARG A 517 30.39 -31.90 34.52
N GLY A 518 30.57 -30.97 35.48
CA GLY A 518 30.58 -31.17 36.94
C GLY A 518 31.01 -29.96 37.82
N PHE A 519 30.60 -30.02 39.10
CA PHE A 519 31.25 -29.49 40.34
C PHE A 519 31.33 -27.96 40.54
N ARG A 520 30.58 -27.39 41.51
CA ARG A 520 30.84 -27.12 42.97
C ARG A 520 31.35 -25.67 43.18
N SER A 521 31.05 -24.91 44.24
CA SER A 521 30.63 -25.16 45.66
C SER A 521 29.51 -24.18 46.10
N HIS A 522 28.50 -24.54 46.92
CA HIS A 522 28.41 -24.47 48.42
C HIS A 522 28.77 -23.09 49.04
N SER A 523 28.13 -22.58 50.11
CA SER A 523 27.27 -23.15 51.19
C SER A 523 26.57 -21.99 51.97
N SER A 524 25.56 -22.15 52.85
CA SER A 524 24.48 -23.13 53.11
C SER A 524 23.68 -22.72 54.38
N LEU A 525 22.36 -22.94 54.48
CA LEU A 525 21.64 -22.99 55.78
C LEU A 525 20.30 -23.76 55.66
N SER A 526 19.76 -24.24 56.79
CA SER A 526 19.05 -25.53 56.87
C SER A 526 17.61 -25.49 57.41
N SER A 527 16.81 -26.47 56.94
CA SER A 527 15.73 -27.20 57.65
C SER A 527 14.70 -26.45 58.51
N CYS A 528 13.42 -26.56 58.15
CA CYS A 528 12.46 -27.46 58.83
C CYS A 528 11.08 -27.45 58.12
N GLU A 529 10.51 -28.63 57.89
CA GLU A 529 9.05 -28.77 57.70
C GLU A 529 8.37 -28.81 59.07
N PRO A 530 7.10 -28.38 59.16
CA PRO A 530 6.08 -29.38 59.46
C PRO A 530 4.79 -29.27 58.64
N LYS A 531 4.05 -30.38 58.62
CA LYS A 531 2.72 -30.59 58.01
C LYS A 531 1.71 -29.49 58.39
N ILE A 532 0.90 -29.05 57.42
CA ILE A 532 -0.41 -28.45 57.67
C ILE A 532 -1.47 -29.22 56.86
N LEU A 533 -2.47 -29.73 57.57
CA LEU A 533 -3.71 -30.30 57.03
C LEU A 533 -4.83 -29.25 57.13
N LYS A 534 -5.72 -29.23 56.12
CA LYS A 534 -7.02 -28.51 56.10
C LYS A 534 -7.00 -27.01 56.44
N LEU A 535 -6.97 -26.16 55.40
CA LEU A 535 -7.12 -24.70 55.55
C LEU A 535 -7.81 -23.99 54.37
N GLU A 536 -8.57 -24.72 53.53
CA GLU A 536 -9.17 -24.14 52.30
C GLU A 536 -10.56 -23.52 52.52
N ASP A 537 -11.39 -24.02 53.44
CA ASP A 537 -12.76 -23.50 53.63
C ASP A 537 -12.83 -22.12 54.32
N TYR A 538 -11.82 -21.74 55.10
CA TYR A 538 -11.76 -20.42 55.77
C TYR A 538 -11.24 -19.29 54.88
N ALA A 539 -10.58 -19.59 53.76
CA ALA A 539 -10.00 -18.57 52.88
C ALA A 539 -11.07 -17.74 52.14
N SER A 540 -12.19 -18.37 51.75
CA SER A 540 -13.24 -17.77 50.92
C SER A 540 -14.00 -16.61 51.58
N GLY A 541 -14.17 -16.63 52.91
CA GLY A 541 -14.79 -15.53 53.66
C GLY A 541 -13.85 -14.33 53.83
N ALA A 542 -12.58 -14.59 54.15
CA ALA A 542 -11.58 -13.54 54.36
C ALA A 542 -11.17 -12.81 53.07
N GLU A 543 -11.32 -13.43 51.90
CA GLU A 543 -11.19 -12.73 50.61
C GLU A 543 -12.41 -11.82 50.34
N ALA A 544 -13.64 -12.30 50.59
CA ALA A 544 -14.85 -11.52 50.39
C ALA A 544 -14.95 -10.27 51.30
N GLU A 545 -14.48 -10.35 52.55
CA GLU A 545 -14.39 -9.17 53.44
C GLU A 545 -13.34 -8.16 52.98
N ARG A 546 -12.18 -8.62 52.49
CA ARG A 546 -11.13 -7.73 51.95
C ARG A 546 -11.59 -7.02 50.69
N ASP A 547 -12.22 -7.73 49.74
CA ASP A 547 -12.82 -7.13 48.55
C ASP A 547 -13.86 -6.06 48.91
N TYR A 548 -14.65 -6.27 49.97
CA TYR A 548 -15.66 -5.32 50.42
C TYR A 548 -15.04 -4.06 51.04
N GLU A 549 -13.99 -4.19 51.86
CA GLU A 549 -13.31 -3.04 52.45
C GLU A 549 -12.46 -2.27 51.41
N ASP A 550 -11.85 -2.94 50.43
CA ASP A 550 -11.18 -2.27 49.30
C ASP A 550 -12.19 -1.53 48.40
N LEU A 551 -13.39 -2.09 48.18
CA LEU A 551 -14.48 -1.37 47.49
C LEU A 551 -14.94 -0.13 48.27
N ARG A 552 -15.04 -0.25 49.61
CA ARG A 552 -15.37 0.87 50.50
C ARG A 552 -14.28 1.95 50.47
N ARG A 553 -13.01 1.55 50.43
CA ARG A 553 -11.86 2.45 50.28
C ARG A 553 -11.87 3.19 48.94
N ILE A 554 -12.08 2.50 47.81
CA ILE A 554 -12.21 3.17 46.50
C ILE A 554 -13.41 4.13 46.50
N ARG A 555 -14.52 3.77 47.17
CA ARG A 555 -15.67 4.67 47.33
C ARG A 555 -15.29 5.94 48.12
N GLN A 556 -14.58 5.79 49.23
CA GLN A 556 -14.07 6.92 50.02
C GLN A 556 -13.08 7.78 49.23
N GLU A 557 -12.14 7.18 48.50
CA GLU A 557 -11.21 7.89 47.61
C GLU A 557 -11.97 8.65 46.50
N PHE A 558 -13.06 8.10 45.98
CA PHE A 558 -13.90 8.75 44.97
C PHE A 558 -14.75 9.90 45.53
N ASP A 559 -15.40 9.73 46.67
CA ASP A 559 -16.19 10.80 47.29
C ASP A 559 -15.26 11.91 47.84
N ALA A 560 -14.06 11.59 48.30
CA ALA A 560 -13.00 12.56 48.60
C ALA A 560 -12.49 13.28 47.33
N ALA A 561 -12.37 12.58 46.20
CA ALA A 561 -12.03 13.20 44.92
C ALA A 561 -13.10 14.20 44.45
N LYS A 562 -14.40 13.89 44.63
CA LYS A 562 -15.48 14.85 44.33
C LYS A 562 -15.36 16.14 45.15
N LEU A 563 -14.94 16.05 46.42
CA LEU A 563 -14.66 17.21 47.26
C LEU A 563 -13.36 17.93 46.84
N SER A 564 -12.34 17.20 46.39
CA SER A 564 -11.08 17.79 45.93
C SER A 564 -11.18 18.46 44.55
N PHE A 565 -12.17 18.10 43.72
CA PHE A 565 -12.49 18.83 42.48
C PHE A 565 -12.73 20.33 42.73
N LEU A 566 -13.21 20.73 43.91
CA LEU A 566 -13.34 22.15 44.27
C LEU A 566 -11.99 22.87 44.53
N LYS A 567 -10.88 22.12 44.68
CA LYS A 567 -9.53 22.62 45.02
C LYS A 567 -8.50 22.46 43.89
N ILE A 568 -8.79 21.68 42.85
CA ILE A 568 -7.90 21.47 41.68
C ILE A 568 -7.40 22.77 41.02
N PRO A 569 -8.17 23.88 40.90
CA PRO A 569 -7.72 25.07 40.18
C PRO A 569 -6.39 25.68 40.65
N GLU A 570 -6.04 25.58 41.93
CA GLU A 570 -4.80 26.14 42.46
C GLU A 570 -3.57 25.33 42.00
N ALA A 571 -3.64 24.00 42.05
CA ALA A 571 -2.56 23.12 41.57
C ALA A 571 -2.36 23.21 40.05
N LEU A 572 -3.43 23.44 39.27
CA LEU A 572 -3.33 23.62 37.82
C LEU A 572 -2.57 24.89 37.44
N ARG A 573 -2.69 25.98 38.20
CA ARG A 573 -1.95 27.23 37.93
C ARG A 573 -0.42 27.05 38.03
N ALA A 574 0.04 26.05 38.78
CA ALA A 574 1.47 25.78 38.98
C ALA A 574 2.11 24.87 37.90
N MET A 575 1.34 24.11 37.11
CA MET A 575 1.95 23.27 36.05
C MET A 575 2.24 24.10 34.78
N PRO A 576 3.33 23.82 34.05
CA PRO A 576 3.68 24.56 32.84
C PRO A 576 2.62 24.40 31.74
N LYS A 577 2.37 25.50 31.02
CA LYS A 577 1.52 25.55 29.83
C LYS A 577 2.37 25.29 28.57
N LEU A 578 1.77 24.68 27.55
CA LEU A 578 2.43 24.47 26.26
C LEU A 578 2.54 25.80 25.48
N ASN A 579 3.58 26.00 24.68
CA ASN A 579 3.72 27.23 23.89
C ASN A 579 2.93 27.13 22.56
N PRO A 580 1.86 27.93 22.33
CA PRO A 580 1.09 27.87 21.08
C PRO A 580 1.90 28.25 19.83
N GLU A 581 2.91 29.12 19.97
CA GLU A 581 3.84 29.51 18.90
C GLU A 581 5.13 28.65 18.90
N GLY A 582 5.12 27.47 19.52
CA GLY A 582 6.28 26.58 19.66
C GLY A 582 6.61 25.72 18.44
N ILE A 583 7.85 25.23 18.36
CA ILE A 583 8.26 24.17 17.43
C ILE A 583 8.32 22.83 18.16
N TYR A 584 7.61 21.84 17.63
CA TYR A 584 7.49 20.50 18.18
C TYR A 584 8.33 19.51 17.36
N VAL A 585 8.95 18.53 18.03
CA VAL A 585 10.08 17.75 17.47
C VAL A 585 9.82 16.26 17.52
N ASN A 586 9.67 15.65 16.35
CA ASN A 586 9.54 14.20 16.17
C ASN A 586 10.90 13.51 16.00
N LYS A 587 11.87 14.19 15.37
CA LYS A 587 13.25 13.71 15.17
C LYS A 587 14.24 14.86 15.40
N ASN A 588 15.32 14.61 16.15
CA ASN A 588 16.34 15.61 16.46
C ASN A 588 16.82 16.37 15.20
N LEU A 589 16.89 17.69 15.29
CA LEU A 589 17.23 18.58 14.19
C LEU A 589 18.15 19.69 14.72
N SER A 590 19.40 19.72 14.24
CA SER A 590 20.23 20.92 14.37
C SER A 590 19.96 21.80 13.16
N LEU A 591 19.57 23.06 13.40
CA LEU A 591 19.31 24.05 12.36
C LEU A 591 20.60 24.57 11.71
N ASP A 592 21.72 24.54 12.44
CA ASP A 592 23.04 24.93 11.94
C ASP A 592 23.46 24.09 10.72
N ASN A 593 23.23 22.77 10.80
CA ASN A 593 23.49 21.80 9.72
C ASN A 593 22.65 22.04 8.45
N ILE A 594 21.55 22.78 8.54
CA ILE A 594 20.68 23.07 7.40
C ILE A 594 21.24 24.25 6.62
N GLN A 595 21.57 24.04 5.35
CA GLN A 595 22.07 25.08 4.46
C GLN A 595 21.01 25.57 3.46
N VAL A 596 19.94 24.79 3.25
CA VAL A 596 18.93 25.05 2.23
C VAL A 596 17.52 24.92 2.82
N TYR A 597 16.72 25.96 2.67
CA TYR A 597 15.35 26.09 3.16
C TYR A 597 14.40 26.18 1.97
N GLY A 598 13.59 25.15 1.77
CA GLY A 598 12.55 25.11 0.76
C GLY A 598 11.16 25.29 1.36
N PHE A 599 10.27 25.97 0.65
CA PHE A 599 8.90 26.22 1.09
C PHE A 599 7.89 25.84 0.00
N ASP A 600 6.70 25.41 0.39
CA ASP A 600 5.50 25.63 -0.43
C ASP A 600 5.00 27.08 -0.26
N TYR A 601 4.11 27.49 -1.15
CA TYR A 601 3.43 28.79 -1.09
C TYR A 601 2.12 28.68 -0.29
N ASP A 602 1.11 28.04 -0.86
CA ASP A 602 -0.23 27.90 -0.30
C ASP A 602 -0.18 27.25 1.08
N TYR A 603 -0.88 27.84 2.07
CA TYR A 603 -0.89 27.39 3.46
C TYR A 603 0.49 27.17 4.10
N THR A 604 1.60 27.65 3.53
CA THR A 604 2.94 27.49 4.12
C THR A 604 3.64 28.83 4.28
N LEU A 605 3.64 29.65 3.23
CA LEU A 605 4.00 31.07 3.29
C LEU A 605 2.73 31.94 3.27
N ALA A 606 1.75 31.58 2.44
CA ALA A 606 0.47 32.25 2.35
C ALA A 606 -0.49 31.73 3.41
N HIS A 607 -0.70 32.53 4.45
CA HIS A 607 -1.71 32.29 5.48
C HIS A 607 -3.07 32.83 5.01
N TYR A 608 -4.10 31.98 5.01
CA TYR A 608 -5.44 32.37 4.54
C TYR A 608 -6.41 32.63 5.69
N SER A 609 -7.37 33.53 5.46
CA SER A 609 -8.45 33.83 6.40
C SER A 609 -9.54 32.74 6.39
N ALA A 610 -10.42 32.76 7.40
CA ALA A 610 -11.57 31.85 7.47
C ALA A 610 -12.55 32.02 6.29
N ASN A 611 -12.56 33.19 5.63
CA ASN A 611 -13.46 33.48 4.51
C ASN A 611 -13.17 32.62 3.27
N LEU A 612 -11.94 32.11 3.13
CA LEU A 612 -11.55 31.31 1.97
C LEU A 612 -12.35 29.99 1.88
N GLN A 613 -12.68 29.36 3.01
CA GLN A 613 -13.48 28.13 2.99
C GLN A 613 -14.92 28.41 2.54
N CYS A 614 -15.51 29.53 2.99
CA CYS A 614 -16.82 29.97 2.50
C CYS A 614 -16.81 30.16 0.97
N LEU A 615 -15.79 30.85 0.44
CA LEU A 615 -15.64 31.09 -0.99
C LEU A 615 -15.49 29.78 -1.79
N ILE A 616 -14.61 28.87 -1.36
CA ILE A 616 -14.39 27.59 -2.06
C ILE A 616 -15.66 26.74 -2.03
N TYR A 617 -16.34 26.67 -0.89
CA TYR A 617 -17.60 25.97 -0.72
C TYR A 617 -18.70 26.54 -1.63
N ASP A 618 -18.89 27.86 -1.65
CA ASP A 618 -19.94 28.50 -2.45
C ASP A 618 -19.69 28.34 -3.95
N LEU A 619 -18.45 28.55 -4.44
CA LEU A 619 -18.10 28.32 -5.85
C LEU A 619 -18.25 26.84 -6.26
N ALA A 620 -17.93 25.89 -5.37
CA ALA A 620 -18.10 24.46 -5.65
C ALA A 620 -19.58 24.05 -5.66
N LYS A 621 -20.38 24.58 -4.74
CA LYS A 621 -21.85 24.42 -4.67
C LYS A 621 -22.52 24.95 -5.94
N GLU A 622 -22.14 26.13 -6.40
CA GLU A 622 -22.62 26.70 -7.66
C GLU A 622 -22.26 25.82 -8.86
N HIS A 623 -21.04 25.27 -8.91
CA HIS A 623 -20.64 24.35 -9.97
C HIS A 623 -21.45 23.04 -9.97
N LEU A 624 -21.74 22.46 -8.81
CA LEU A 624 -22.58 21.25 -8.69
C LEU A 624 -23.99 21.48 -9.27
N VAL A 625 -24.61 22.62 -8.97
CA VAL A 625 -25.97 22.94 -9.44
C VAL A 625 -25.96 23.32 -10.92
N ASN A 626 -25.08 24.23 -11.33
CA ASN A 626 -25.09 24.78 -12.69
C ASN A 626 -24.58 23.78 -13.75
N GLU A 627 -23.50 23.06 -13.46
CA GLU A 627 -22.85 22.17 -14.45
C GLU A 627 -23.26 20.70 -14.26
N PHE A 628 -23.28 20.19 -13.02
CA PHE A 628 -23.67 18.79 -12.76
C PHE A 628 -25.16 18.60 -12.48
N ARG A 629 -25.96 19.67 -12.54
CA ARG A 629 -27.44 19.63 -12.45
C ARG A 629 -27.97 19.00 -11.16
N TYR A 630 -27.26 19.23 -10.05
CA TYR A 630 -27.81 18.98 -8.72
C TYR A 630 -29.05 19.87 -8.46
N PRO A 631 -29.99 19.44 -7.61
CA PRO A 631 -31.22 20.20 -7.36
C PRO A 631 -30.98 21.65 -6.91
N ASP A 632 -31.80 22.59 -7.39
CA ASP A 632 -31.70 24.03 -7.03
C ASP A 632 -31.78 24.28 -5.51
N SER A 633 -32.41 23.35 -4.75
CA SER A 633 -32.39 23.35 -3.29
C SER A 633 -30.99 23.35 -2.69
N CYS A 634 -29.99 22.78 -3.37
CA CYS A 634 -28.59 22.78 -2.94
C CYS A 634 -27.98 24.19 -2.90
N MET A 635 -28.48 25.15 -3.69
CA MET A 635 -28.00 26.55 -3.63
C MET A 635 -28.20 27.21 -2.26
N LYS A 636 -29.17 26.71 -1.48
CA LYS A 636 -29.48 27.21 -0.13
C LYS A 636 -28.47 26.76 0.93
N PHE A 637 -27.60 25.80 0.62
CA PHE A 637 -26.59 25.36 1.58
C PHE A 637 -25.60 26.48 1.90
N LYS A 638 -25.10 26.47 3.14
CA LYS A 638 -24.11 27.41 3.67
C LYS A 638 -22.98 26.63 4.32
N TYR A 639 -21.76 27.11 4.13
CA TYR A 639 -20.60 26.54 4.80
C TYR A 639 -20.73 26.67 6.33
N ASP A 640 -20.45 25.58 7.03
CA ASP A 640 -20.47 25.49 8.49
C ASP A 640 -19.06 25.16 9.00
N PRO A 641 -18.31 26.13 9.55
CA PRO A 641 -16.96 25.91 10.04
C PRO A 641 -16.90 25.05 11.32
N THR A 642 -18.04 24.76 11.97
CA THR A 642 -18.08 24.02 13.24
C THR A 642 -18.25 22.51 13.07
N PHE A 643 -18.50 22.04 11.84
CA PHE A 643 -18.68 20.62 11.53
C PHE A 643 -17.38 19.89 11.19
N PRO A 644 -16.57 20.28 10.19
CA PRO A 644 -15.44 19.48 9.74
C PRO A 644 -14.18 19.69 10.62
N ILE A 645 -13.33 18.66 10.67
CA ILE A 645 -11.94 18.76 11.14
C ILE A 645 -11.01 18.20 10.05
N ARG A 646 -9.73 18.57 10.09
CA ARG A 646 -8.73 17.99 9.18
C ARG A 646 -8.45 16.54 9.57
N GLY A 647 -8.16 15.69 8.59
CA GLY A 647 -7.77 14.29 8.83
C GLY A 647 -8.91 13.29 8.99
N LEU A 648 -10.13 13.66 8.59
CA LEU A 648 -11.25 12.74 8.44
C LEU A 648 -11.03 11.77 7.26
N TYR A 649 -11.83 10.71 7.20
CA TYR A 649 -11.89 9.78 6.08
C TYR A 649 -13.31 9.67 5.55
N TYR A 650 -13.50 9.75 4.24
CA TYR A 650 -14.78 9.45 3.60
C TYR A 650 -14.78 8.03 3.05
N ASP A 651 -15.78 7.22 3.42
CA ASP A 651 -16.02 5.92 2.83
C ASP A 651 -16.91 6.05 1.58
N LYS A 652 -16.29 5.96 0.40
CA LYS A 652 -16.99 6.05 -0.89
C LYS A 652 -18.00 4.92 -1.14
N LEU A 653 -17.89 3.81 -0.43
CA LEU A 653 -18.79 2.66 -0.56
C LEU A 653 -19.97 2.72 0.42
N LYS A 654 -19.83 3.45 1.53
CA LYS A 654 -20.81 3.54 2.61
C LYS A 654 -21.38 4.95 2.85
N GLY A 655 -20.86 5.97 2.19
CA GLY A 655 -21.30 7.36 2.34
C GLY A 655 -21.02 7.99 3.70
N CYS A 656 -20.12 7.40 4.49
CA CYS A 656 -19.86 7.82 5.86
C CYS A 656 -18.58 8.67 5.97
N LEU A 657 -18.64 9.75 6.76
CA LEU A 657 -17.47 10.46 7.27
C LEU A 657 -17.01 9.83 8.59
N LEU A 658 -15.73 9.50 8.67
CA LEU A 658 -15.10 8.74 9.75
C LEU A 658 -13.90 9.49 10.33
N LYS A 659 -13.86 9.64 11.66
CA LYS A 659 -12.62 9.90 12.40
C LYS A 659 -12.01 8.55 12.80
N LEU A 660 -10.73 8.35 12.51
CA LEU A 660 -9.99 7.12 12.80
C LEU A 660 -8.88 7.36 13.84
N ASP A 661 -8.65 6.38 14.71
CA ASP A 661 -7.42 6.28 15.51
C ASP A 661 -6.21 5.82 14.66
N PHE A 662 -5.02 5.85 15.24
CA PHE A 662 -3.79 5.41 14.54
C PHE A 662 -3.75 3.91 14.21
N PHE A 663 -4.60 3.09 14.82
CA PHE A 663 -4.79 1.67 14.47
C PHE A 663 -5.77 1.48 13.30
N GLY A 664 -6.44 2.53 12.83
CA GLY A 664 -7.50 2.44 11.82
C GLY A 664 -8.85 2.03 12.38
N SER A 665 -9.12 2.28 13.66
CA SER A 665 -10.43 2.05 14.28
C SER A 665 -11.29 3.31 14.20
N ILE A 666 -12.57 3.13 13.82
CA ILE A 666 -13.60 4.16 13.82
C ILE A 666 -13.81 4.66 15.25
N GLU A 667 -13.77 5.98 15.45
CA GLU A 667 -14.15 6.59 16.72
C GLU A 667 -15.68 6.56 16.91
N PRO A 668 -16.23 6.10 18.06
CA PRO A 668 -17.66 5.81 18.19
C PRO A 668 -18.51 7.05 17.95
N ASP A 669 -18.02 8.19 18.42
CA ASP A 669 -18.67 9.49 18.32
C ASP A 669 -18.11 10.34 17.17
N GLY A 670 -17.39 9.74 16.22
CA GLY A 670 -16.78 10.38 15.06
C GLY A 670 -17.20 9.75 13.73
N CYS A 671 -18.38 9.13 13.67
CA CYS A 671 -18.95 8.51 12.48
C CYS A 671 -20.27 9.18 12.10
N TYR A 672 -20.36 9.71 10.88
CA TYR A 672 -21.48 10.50 10.38
C TYR A 672 -21.93 10.03 9.00
N PHE A 673 -23.24 9.99 8.75
CA PHE A 673 -23.85 9.75 7.46
C PHE A 673 -24.66 10.99 7.07
N GLY A 674 -24.18 11.75 6.09
CA GLY A 674 -24.59 13.14 5.90
C GLY A 674 -24.19 13.99 7.12
N ARG A 675 -25.13 14.77 7.64
CA ARG A 675 -24.97 15.53 8.90
C ARG A 675 -25.39 14.72 10.13
N ARG A 676 -26.00 13.54 9.96
CA ARG A 676 -26.46 12.68 11.06
C ARG A 676 -25.35 11.81 11.63
N LYS A 677 -25.09 11.97 12.93
CA LYS A 677 -24.20 11.07 13.71
C LYS A 677 -24.78 9.65 13.79
N LEU A 678 -23.95 8.63 13.60
CA LEU A 678 -24.35 7.23 13.71
C LEU A 678 -24.14 6.68 15.13
N SER A 679 -25.04 5.79 15.55
CA SER A 679 -24.91 5.06 16.82
C SER A 679 -23.89 3.92 16.75
N PRO A 680 -23.31 3.47 17.88
CA PRO A 680 -22.41 2.31 17.91
C PRO A 680 -23.03 1.01 17.34
N SER A 681 -24.36 0.88 17.42
CA SER A 681 -25.14 -0.19 16.79
C SER A 681 -25.10 -0.11 15.26
N GLU A 682 -25.41 1.06 14.68
CA GLU A 682 -25.37 1.28 13.23
C GLU A 682 -23.95 1.12 12.67
N ILE A 683 -22.93 1.63 13.39
CA ILE A 683 -21.52 1.44 13.01
C ILE A 683 -21.19 -0.06 12.96
N LYS A 684 -21.65 -0.85 13.94
CA LYS A 684 -21.45 -2.30 13.96
C LYS A 684 -22.22 -3.02 12.84
N GLU A 685 -23.38 -2.54 12.45
CA GLU A 685 -24.16 -3.08 11.32
C GLU A 685 -23.47 -2.80 9.98
N ILE A 686 -22.98 -1.57 9.76
CA ILE A 686 -22.35 -1.15 8.51
C ILE A 686 -20.95 -1.75 8.32
N TYR A 687 -20.16 -1.81 9.39
CA TYR A 687 -18.73 -2.18 9.35
C TYR A 687 -18.40 -3.55 9.98
N GLY A 688 -19.33 -4.17 10.71
CA GLY A 688 -19.14 -5.42 11.46
C GLY A 688 -18.33 -5.24 12.75
N THR A 689 -17.24 -4.48 12.70
CA THR A 689 -16.41 -4.10 13.85
C THR A 689 -16.01 -2.62 13.76
N ARG A 690 -15.48 -2.06 14.85
CA ARG A 690 -14.88 -0.71 14.81
C ARG A 690 -13.58 -0.64 14.02
N HIS A 691 -12.86 -1.74 13.83
CA HIS A 691 -11.57 -1.72 13.12
C HIS A 691 -11.79 -1.86 11.62
N ILE A 692 -11.28 -0.90 10.83
CA ILE A 692 -11.35 -0.95 9.37
C ILE A 692 -10.34 -1.99 8.86
N GLY A 693 -10.86 -3.10 8.33
CA GLY A 693 -10.04 -4.12 7.70
C GLY A 693 -9.38 -3.62 6.41
N ARG A 694 -8.27 -4.27 6.01
CA ARG A 694 -7.44 -3.87 4.86
C ARG A 694 -8.22 -3.72 3.54
N ASP A 695 -9.31 -4.46 3.36
CA ASP A 695 -10.14 -4.37 2.16
C ASP A 695 -11.19 -3.25 2.23
N GLN A 696 -11.76 -2.98 3.41
CA GLN A 696 -12.60 -1.80 3.67
C GLN A 696 -11.77 -0.51 3.49
N ALA A 697 -10.52 -0.50 3.95
CA ALA A 697 -9.59 0.61 3.80
C ALA A 697 -9.34 1.05 2.34
N ARG A 698 -9.65 0.21 1.33
CA ARG A 698 -9.54 0.58 -0.09
C ARG A 698 -10.66 1.52 -0.57
N GLY A 699 -11.80 1.52 0.12
CA GLY A 699 -12.93 2.42 -0.16
C GLY A 699 -12.75 3.81 0.45
N LEU A 700 -11.89 3.95 1.45
CA LEU A 700 -11.66 5.19 2.19
C LEU A 700 -10.81 6.19 1.40
N VAL A 701 -11.13 7.48 1.52
CA VAL A 701 -10.30 8.61 1.10
C VAL A 701 -10.01 9.48 2.30
N GLY A 702 -8.73 9.79 2.54
CA GLY A 702 -8.31 10.71 3.61
C GLY A 702 -8.47 12.17 3.17
N LEU A 703 -9.19 12.94 3.97
CA LEU A 703 -9.46 14.37 3.85
C LEU A 703 -8.38 15.15 4.63
N MET A 704 -7.28 15.50 3.94
CA MET A 704 -5.98 15.80 4.59
C MET A 704 -5.32 17.11 4.16
N ASP A 705 -5.85 17.82 3.16
CA ASP A 705 -5.43 19.18 2.79
C ASP A 705 -6.33 20.23 3.44
N PHE A 706 -6.16 21.51 3.11
CA PHE A 706 -7.08 22.56 3.58
C PHE A 706 -8.38 22.67 2.77
N PHE A 707 -8.48 22.07 1.58
CA PHE A 707 -9.74 22.06 0.81
C PHE A 707 -10.74 21.06 1.39
N CYS A 708 -10.24 20.12 2.18
CA CYS A 708 -11.00 19.07 2.83
C CYS A 708 -12.10 19.58 3.78
N PHE A 709 -12.00 20.79 4.34
CA PHE A 709 -13.07 21.37 5.16
C PHE A 709 -14.31 21.69 4.32
N SER A 710 -14.12 22.37 3.19
CA SER A 710 -15.19 22.64 2.21
C SER A 710 -15.73 21.35 1.59
N GLU A 711 -14.86 20.42 1.21
CA GLU A 711 -15.23 19.11 0.64
C GLU A 711 -16.06 18.27 1.64
N ALA A 712 -15.64 18.16 2.90
CA ALA A 712 -16.36 17.40 3.93
C ALA A 712 -17.75 17.98 4.23
N CYS A 713 -17.87 19.30 4.37
CA CYS A 713 -19.17 19.96 4.51
C CYS A 713 -20.07 19.69 3.32
N LEU A 714 -19.59 19.91 2.10
CA LEU A 714 -20.41 19.84 0.91
C LEU A 714 -20.87 18.40 0.62
N ILE A 715 -20.02 17.40 0.85
CA ILE A 715 -20.42 15.98 0.85
C ILE A 715 -21.52 15.72 1.90
N ALA A 716 -21.33 16.19 3.14
CA ALA A 716 -22.30 15.96 4.20
C ALA A 716 -23.66 16.61 3.93
N ASP A 717 -23.67 17.81 3.35
CA ASP A 717 -24.89 18.55 3.00
C ASP A 717 -25.64 17.90 1.82
N VAL A 718 -24.92 17.49 0.77
CA VAL A 718 -25.51 16.78 -0.38
C VAL A 718 -26.08 15.42 0.04
N VAL A 719 -25.34 14.64 0.84
CA VAL A 719 -25.82 13.36 1.37
C VAL A 719 -27.03 13.57 2.29
N GLN A 720 -27.01 14.56 3.18
CA GLN A 720 -28.14 14.87 4.06
C GLN A 720 -29.38 15.26 3.25
N HIS A 721 -29.22 16.11 2.23
CA HIS A 721 -30.33 16.53 1.38
C HIS A 721 -31.01 15.36 0.66
N PHE A 722 -30.24 14.41 0.11
CA PHE A 722 -30.81 13.22 -0.51
C PHE A 722 -31.48 12.28 0.51
N VAL A 723 -30.93 12.15 1.72
CA VAL A 723 -31.57 11.41 2.82
C VAL A 723 -32.92 12.04 3.21
N ASP A 724 -32.96 13.35 3.40
CA ASP A 724 -34.18 14.09 3.79
C ASP A 724 -35.24 14.06 2.68
N ALA A 725 -34.81 14.16 1.41
CA ALA A 725 -35.66 14.01 0.24
C ALA A 725 -36.06 12.56 -0.09
N LYS A 726 -35.52 11.57 0.64
CA LYS A 726 -35.71 10.12 0.42
C LYS A 726 -35.33 9.68 -1.01
N LEU A 727 -34.28 10.28 -1.56
CA LEU A 727 -33.72 9.93 -2.87
C LEU A 727 -32.67 8.82 -2.70
N GLU A 728 -32.68 7.84 -3.60
CA GLU A 728 -31.58 6.87 -3.71
C GLU A 728 -30.38 7.53 -4.40
N PHE A 729 -29.18 7.23 -3.90
CA PHE A 729 -27.93 7.77 -4.44
C PHE A 729 -26.76 6.80 -4.23
N ASP A 730 -25.71 7.00 -5.01
CA ASP A 730 -24.42 6.33 -4.84
C ASP A 730 -23.39 7.33 -4.28
N ALA A 731 -22.91 7.04 -3.07
CA ALA A 731 -21.92 7.83 -2.35
C ALA A 731 -20.60 8.02 -3.12
N CYS A 732 -20.24 7.06 -3.97
CA CYS A 732 -19.02 7.11 -4.78
C CYS A 732 -19.12 8.19 -5.87
N TYR A 733 -20.30 8.39 -6.45
CA TYR A 733 -20.56 9.45 -7.43
C TYR A 733 -20.69 10.82 -6.77
N ILE A 734 -21.37 10.94 -5.62
CA ILE A 734 -21.39 12.21 -4.86
C ILE A 734 -19.98 12.66 -4.51
N TYR A 735 -19.13 11.76 -4.02
CA TYR A 735 -17.73 12.08 -3.74
C TYR A 735 -16.99 12.53 -5.00
N GLN A 736 -17.15 11.84 -6.13
CA GLN A 736 -16.52 12.22 -7.39
C GLN A 736 -16.99 13.59 -7.88
N ASP A 737 -18.26 13.93 -7.71
CA ASP A 737 -18.84 15.18 -8.20
C ASP A 737 -18.42 16.36 -7.32
N VAL A 738 -18.49 16.22 -5.99
CA VAL A 738 -17.97 17.24 -5.06
C VAL A 738 -16.46 17.43 -5.25
N ASN A 739 -15.68 16.35 -5.35
CA ASN A 739 -14.23 16.45 -5.56
C ASN A 739 -13.92 17.11 -6.92
N ARG A 740 -14.67 16.81 -7.98
CA ARG A 740 -14.54 17.49 -9.29
C ARG A 740 -14.87 18.97 -9.21
N ALA A 741 -15.91 19.36 -8.46
CA ALA A 741 -16.28 20.75 -8.25
C ALA A 741 -15.19 21.54 -7.50
N ILE A 742 -14.69 21.00 -6.37
CA ILE A 742 -13.57 21.59 -5.62
C ILE A 742 -12.33 21.71 -6.52
N GLN A 743 -11.95 20.65 -7.23
CA GLN A 743 -10.83 20.68 -8.17
C GLN A 743 -11.03 21.68 -9.32
N TYR A 744 -12.25 21.88 -9.80
CA TYR A 744 -12.56 22.88 -10.82
C TYR A 744 -12.34 24.31 -10.30
N VAL A 745 -12.80 24.64 -9.08
CA VAL A 745 -12.62 25.96 -8.44
C VAL A 745 -11.15 26.37 -8.39
N HIS A 746 -10.24 25.43 -8.09
CA HIS A 746 -8.79 25.67 -8.09
C HIS A 746 -8.17 25.68 -9.49
N ARG A 747 -8.48 24.69 -10.35
CA ARG A 747 -7.82 24.52 -11.66
C ARG A 747 -8.25 25.56 -12.70
N SER A 748 -9.48 26.05 -12.62
CA SER A 748 -9.99 27.17 -13.45
C SER A 748 -9.33 28.51 -13.10
N GLY A 749 -8.74 28.61 -11.91
CA GLY A 749 -8.22 29.86 -11.36
C GLY A 749 -9.31 30.82 -10.89
N LEU A 750 -10.57 30.39 -10.73
CA LEU A 750 -11.65 31.21 -10.19
C LEU A 750 -11.31 31.71 -8.78
N ALA A 751 -11.01 30.80 -7.85
CA ALA A 751 -10.60 31.18 -6.49
C ALA A 751 -9.38 32.12 -6.49
N HIS A 752 -8.38 31.88 -7.37
CA HIS A 752 -7.21 32.76 -7.47
C HIS A 752 -7.58 34.19 -7.90
N LYS A 753 -8.58 34.36 -8.78
CA LYS A 753 -9.04 35.68 -9.23
C LYS A 753 -9.72 36.44 -8.10
N GLU A 754 -10.64 35.81 -7.39
CA GLU A 754 -11.34 36.43 -6.25
C GLU A 754 -10.34 36.82 -5.13
N ILE A 755 -9.38 35.94 -4.81
CA ILE A 755 -8.32 36.22 -3.83
C ILE A 755 -7.42 37.39 -4.26
N ILE A 756 -7.11 37.54 -5.56
CA ILE A 756 -6.34 38.69 -6.07
C ILE A 756 -7.19 39.96 -6.13
N ALA A 757 -8.50 39.84 -6.35
CA ALA A 757 -9.42 40.98 -6.42
C ALA A 757 -9.63 41.64 -5.05
N ASP A 758 -9.73 40.85 -3.98
CA ASP A 758 -9.69 41.34 -2.60
C ASP A 758 -8.71 40.54 -1.72
N PRO A 759 -7.41 40.86 -1.77
CA PRO A 759 -6.41 40.18 -0.94
C PRO A 759 -6.65 40.39 0.57
N HIS A 760 -7.29 41.49 0.98
CA HIS A 760 -7.53 41.79 2.39
C HIS A 760 -8.60 40.87 3.00
N ALA A 761 -9.59 40.44 2.22
CA ALA A 761 -10.60 39.50 2.69
C ALA A 761 -10.05 38.07 2.90
N TYR A 762 -9.01 37.66 2.15
CA TYR A 762 -8.59 36.26 2.05
C TYR A 762 -7.15 35.96 2.52
N LEU A 763 -6.20 36.89 2.43
CA LEU A 763 -4.81 36.69 2.85
C LEU A 763 -4.53 37.41 4.18
N VAL A 764 -3.89 36.71 5.11
CA VAL A 764 -3.45 37.26 6.40
C VAL A 764 -2.06 37.87 6.21
N ASN A 765 -1.99 39.21 6.16
CA ASN A 765 -0.71 39.91 6.10
C ASN A 765 0.03 39.82 7.45
N ASN A 766 1.25 39.27 7.43
CA ASN A 766 2.11 39.14 8.61
C ASN A 766 3.57 39.52 8.31
N GLY A 767 3.98 40.72 8.70
CA GLY A 767 5.36 41.21 8.54
C GLY A 767 6.44 40.38 9.26
N ARG A 768 6.08 39.42 10.13
CA ARG A 768 7.04 38.43 10.67
C ARG A 768 7.60 37.52 9.55
N LEU A 769 6.83 37.22 8.51
CA LEU A 769 7.28 36.32 7.44
C LEU A 769 8.49 36.89 6.68
N LEU A 770 8.44 38.18 6.35
CA LEU A 770 9.57 38.88 5.73
C LEU A 770 10.82 38.81 6.61
N ARG A 771 10.67 39.01 7.93
CA ARG A 771 11.79 38.93 8.88
C ARG A 771 12.44 37.55 8.90
N LEU A 772 11.65 36.47 8.85
CA LEU A 772 12.18 35.09 8.80
C LEU A 772 13.04 34.89 7.55
N LEU A 773 12.49 35.23 6.38
CA LEU A 773 13.16 34.98 5.11
C LEU A 773 14.43 35.84 4.96
N THR A 774 14.37 37.11 5.39
CA THR A 774 15.54 38.01 5.41
C THR A 774 16.61 37.50 6.38
N MET A 775 16.25 37.09 7.61
CA MET A 775 17.19 36.51 8.58
C MET A 775 17.92 35.28 8.02
N LEU A 776 17.20 34.37 7.35
CA LEU A 776 17.80 33.19 6.72
C LEU A 776 18.79 33.59 5.62
N LYS A 777 18.44 34.58 4.79
CA LYS A 777 19.30 35.09 3.71
C LYS A 777 20.54 35.81 4.23
N GLU A 778 20.41 36.65 5.26
CA GLU A 778 21.52 37.33 5.94
C GLU A 778 22.50 36.34 6.59
N LYS A 779 21.99 35.22 7.10
CA LYS A 779 22.78 34.09 7.62
C LYS A 779 23.36 33.18 6.51
N GLY A 780 23.29 33.60 5.26
CA GLY A 780 23.87 32.88 4.11
C GLY A 780 23.16 31.59 3.71
N LYS A 781 21.97 31.31 4.27
CA LYS A 781 21.18 30.12 3.93
C LYS A 781 20.53 30.30 2.55
N LYS A 782 20.40 29.19 1.82
CA LYS A 782 19.80 29.16 0.48
C LYS A 782 18.29 28.94 0.54
N LEU A 783 17.54 29.62 -0.31
CA LEU A 783 16.08 29.68 -0.24
C LEU A 783 15.45 29.25 -1.57
N PHE A 784 14.44 28.36 -1.53
CA PHE A 784 13.66 28.04 -2.71
C PHE A 784 12.15 27.92 -2.46
N LEU A 785 11.37 28.30 -3.47
CA LEU A 785 9.91 28.17 -3.49
C LEU A 785 9.52 27.07 -4.47
N LEU A 786 8.67 26.13 -4.04
CA LEU A 786 8.20 25.00 -4.84
C LEU A 786 6.70 24.79 -4.62
N THR A 787 5.88 25.31 -5.53
CA THR A 787 4.41 25.33 -5.39
C THR A 787 3.67 24.80 -6.61
N ASN A 788 2.47 24.28 -6.39
CA ASN A 788 1.52 23.88 -7.43
C ASN A 788 0.80 25.08 -8.06
N SER A 789 0.77 26.22 -7.39
CA SER A 789 0.08 27.42 -7.86
C SER A 789 0.75 28.06 -9.08
N PRO A 790 -0.01 28.78 -9.93
CA PRO A 790 0.53 29.54 -11.05
C PRO A 790 1.31 30.77 -10.58
N PHE A 791 2.34 31.18 -11.32
CA PHE A 791 3.20 32.29 -10.89
C PHE A 791 2.44 33.61 -10.69
N TYR A 792 1.45 33.95 -11.52
CA TYR A 792 0.70 35.22 -11.36
C TYR A 792 0.01 35.32 -9.99
N PHE A 793 -0.45 34.19 -9.44
CA PHE A 793 -1.14 34.13 -8.15
C PHE A 793 -0.15 34.25 -6.99
N VAL A 794 0.93 33.46 -7.07
CA VAL A 794 2.05 33.51 -6.13
C VAL A 794 2.64 34.92 -6.06
N ASP A 795 2.90 35.54 -7.22
CA ASP A 795 3.43 36.89 -7.34
C ASP A 795 2.48 37.91 -6.70
N GLY A 796 1.19 37.91 -7.07
CA GLY A 796 0.20 38.82 -6.50
C GLY A 796 0.09 38.75 -4.97
N GLY A 797 0.01 37.55 -4.40
CA GLY A 797 -0.06 37.39 -2.94
C GLY A 797 1.29 37.64 -2.24
N MET A 798 2.42 37.32 -2.85
CA MET A 798 3.74 37.69 -2.30
C MET A 798 3.97 39.20 -2.29
N ARG A 799 3.51 39.94 -3.31
CA ARG A 799 3.48 41.41 -3.29
C ARG A 799 2.69 41.93 -2.09
N TYR A 800 1.47 41.42 -1.92
CA TYR A 800 0.58 41.82 -0.84
C TYR A 800 1.19 41.57 0.56
N MET A 801 1.77 40.39 0.78
CA MET A 801 2.32 40.01 2.08
C MET A 801 3.70 40.63 2.39
N LEU A 802 4.52 40.90 1.38
CA LEU A 802 5.93 41.28 1.57
C LEU A 802 6.26 42.68 1.05
N GLU A 803 5.86 43.05 -0.17
CA GLU A 803 6.36 44.28 -0.82
C GLU A 803 5.88 45.56 -0.11
N ALA A 804 4.71 45.55 0.55
CA ALA A 804 4.29 46.67 1.42
C ALA A 804 5.21 46.91 2.63
N SER A 805 6.04 45.92 2.99
CA SER A 805 7.07 45.99 4.06
C SER A 805 8.50 46.04 3.52
N MET A 806 8.71 45.94 2.20
CA MET A 806 10.01 46.07 1.53
C MET A 806 10.17 47.49 0.97
N GLY A 807 11.41 47.92 0.76
CA GLY A 807 11.66 49.20 0.10
C GLY A 807 11.26 49.15 -1.38
N TYR A 808 10.95 50.31 -1.97
CA TYR A 808 10.59 50.48 -3.40
C TYR A 808 11.58 49.90 -4.44
N LYS A 809 12.71 49.32 -4.01
CA LYS A 809 13.76 48.74 -4.87
C LYS A 809 13.84 47.22 -4.80
N ASP A 810 13.25 46.57 -3.79
CA ASP A 810 13.52 45.16 -3.50
C ASP A 810 12.34 44.27 -3.92
N SER A 811 12.53 43.46 -4.96
CA SER A 811 11.53 42.48 -5.41
C SER A 811 11.58 41.23 -4.54
N TRP A 812 10.43 40.72 -4.05
CA TRP A 812 10.37 39.52 -3.20
C TRP A 812 11.11 38.31 -3.79
N ARG A 813 11.14 38.21 -5.13
CA ARG A 813 11.84 37.14 -5.87
C ARG A 813 13.33 37.07 -5.57
N GLU A 814 13.96 38.19 -5.20
CA GLU A 814 15.38 38.24 -4.86
C GLU A 814 15.70 37.56 -3.53
N ILE A 815 14.68 37.32 -2.69
CA ILE A 815 14.84 36.56 -1.45
C ILE A 815 15.13 35.08 -1.75
N PHE A 816 14.60 34.54 -2.85
CA PHE A 816 14.71 33.13 -3.22
C PHE A 816 15.76 32.91 -4.31
N ASP A 817 16.69 31.97 -4.09
CA ASP A 817 17.64 31.53 -5.11
C ASP A 817 16.94 30.81 -6.29
N VAL A 818 15.82 30.13 -6.02
CA VAL A 818 15.05 29.37 -7.03
C VAL A 818 13.55 29.49 -6.76
N VAL A 819 12.76 29.85 -7.78
CA VAL A 819 11.29 29.86 -7.72
C VAL A 819 10.70 28.91 -8.77
N ILE A 820 9.95 27.90 -8.31
CA ILE A 820 9.28 26.90 -9.13
C ILE A 820 7.77 26.94 -8.88
N ALA A 821 7.01 27.36 -9.90
CA ALA A 821 5.55 27.38 -9.94
C ALA A 821 5.01 26.20 -10.77
N LYS A 822 3.72 25.85 -10.62
CA LYS A 822 3.11 24.66 -11.26
C LYS A 822 4.00 23.40 -11.20
N ALA A 823 4.61 23.16 -10.03
CA ALA A 823 5.54 22.06 -9.78
C ALA A 823 4.91 20.67 -9.99
N ASN A 824 3.59 20.57 -9.79
CA ASN A 824 2.81 19.33 -9.88
C ASN A 824 3.24 18.29 -8.82
N LYS A 825 3.40 18.71 -7.56
CA LYS A 825 3.54 17.83 -6.39
C LYS A 825 2.24 17.04 -6.18
N PRO A 826 2.29 15.74 -5.82
CA PRO A 826 3.49 14.93 -5.52
C PRO A 826 4.22 14.36 -6.74
N GLU A 827 3.69 14.48 -7.96
CA GLU A 827 4.28 13.90 -9.17
C GLU A 827 5.68 14.48 -9.46
N PHE A 828 5.96 15.72 -9.04
CA PHE A 828 7.30 16.31 -9.01
C PHE A 828 8.38 15.38 -8.41
N TYR A 829 8.07 14.64 -7.35
CA TYR A 829 9.03 13.78 -6.65
C TYR A 829 9.23 12.40 -7.31
N THR A 830 8.45 12.06 -8.33
CA THR A 830 8.45 10.71 -8.95
C THR A 830 8.49 10.70 -10.48
N SER A 831 8.12 11.79 -11.13
CA SER A 831 8.13 11.96 -12.59
C SER A 831 9.53 12.27 -13.14
N GLU A 832 9.64 12.30 -14.46
CA GLU A 832 10.82 12.80 -15.19
C GLU A 832 10.49 14.05 -16.03
N HIS A 833 9.53 14.87 -15.57
CA HIS A 833 9.18 16.12 -16.27
C HIS A 833 10.37 17.10 -16.28
N PRO A 834 10.67 17.74 -17.42
CA PRO A 834 11.74 18.72 -17.51
C PRO A 834 11.26 20.11 -17.04
N PHE A 835 12.16 20.89 -16.45
CA PHE A 835 11.90 22.30 -16.16
C PHE A 835 11.70 23.11 -17.45
N ARG A 836 10.89 24.16 -17.35
CA ARG A 836 10.74 25.21 -18.35
C ARG A 836 10.97 26.56 -17.68
N CYS A 837 11.69 27.45 -18.35
CA CYS A 837 11.74 28.84 -17.93
C CYS A 837 10.39 29.50 -18.28
N TYR A 838 9.88 30.37 -17.41
CA TYR A 838 8.66 31.14 -17.64
C TYR A 838 9.04 32.61 -17.85
N ASP A 839 8.64 33.14 -19.00
CA ASP A 839 8.82 34.53 -19.40
C ASP A 839 7.66 35.36 -18.81
N THR A 840 7.95 36.16 -17.78
CA THR A 840 6.97 36.96 -17.06
C THR A 840 6.43 38.15 -17.87
N GLU A 841 7.14 38.59 -18.91
CA GLU A 841 6.71 39.70 -19.77
C GLU A 841 5.80 39.21 -20.90
N LYS A 842 6.03 37.99 -21.39
CA LYS A 842 5.30 37.41 -22.53
C LYS A 842 4.26 36.35 -22.15
N ASP A 843 4.04 36.15 -20.85
CA ASP A 843 3.17 35.11 -20.26
C ASP A 843 3.29 33.74 -20.98
N ASN A 844 4.52 33.25 -21.13
CA ASN A 844 4.75 31.99 -21.85
C ASN A 844 5.95 31.20 -21.35
N LEU A 845 5.96 29.92 -21.72
CA LEU A 845 7.05 28.99 -21.39
C LEU A 845 8.10 28.97 -22.49
N THR A 846 9.34 29.24 -22.11
CA THR A 846 10.49 29.06 -22.99
C THR A 846 10.83 27.57 -23.10
N PHE A 847 10.82 27.04 -24.32
CA PHE A 847 11.12 25.63 -24.61
C PHE A 847 12.63 25.33 -24.72
N THR A 848 13.46 26.13 -24.06
CA THR A 848 14.89 25.89 -23.90
C THR A 848 15.16 24.89 -22.78
N LYS A 849 16.31 24.22 -22.83
CA LYS A 849 16.77 23.33 -21.76
C LYS A 849 17.24 24.18 -20.57
N VAL A 850 16.77 23.83 -19.38
CA VAL A 850 17.21 24.45 -18.13
C VAL A 850 18.40 23.65 -17.60
N ASP A 851 19.60 24.21 -17.72
CA ASP A 851 20.86 23.63 -17.23
C ASP A 851 21.36 24.27 -15.93
N ALA A 852 20.87 25.46 -15.60
CA ALA A 852 21.11 26.19 -14.36
C ALA A 852 19.85 26.93 -13.92
N PHE A 853 19.64 27.07 -12.61
CA PHE A 853 18.70 28.04 -12.07
C PHE A 853 19.39 29.40 -12.00
N LEU A 854 18.74 30.45 -12.52
CA LEU A 854 19.26 31.80 -12.60
C LEU A 854 18.49 32.72 -11.64
N PRO A 855 19.15 33.68 -10.97
CA PRO A 855 18.49 34.66 -10.12
C PRO A 855 17.35 35.40 -10.84
N ASN A 856 16.27 35.70 -10.12
CA ASN A 856 15.07 36.37 -10.62
C ASN A 856 14.37 35.70 -11.83
N LYS A 857 14.72 34.45 -12.19
CA LYS A 857 13.99 33.65 -13.19
C LYS A 857 13.02 32.67 -12.53
N ILE A 858 11.86 32.52 -13.17
CA ILE A 858 10.78 31.66 -12.72
C ILE A 858 10.80 30.38 -13.53
N TYR A 859 10.61 29.25 -12.87
CA TYR A 859 10.59 27.94 -13.49
C TYR A 859 9.24 27.27 -13.31
N TYR A 860 8.81 26.54 -14.33
CA TYR A 860 7.58 25.75 -14.29
C TYR A 860 7.90 24.26 -14.41
N HIS A 861 7.06 23.44 -13.76
CA HIS A 861 7.14 21.98 -13.78
C HIS A 861 8.47 21.45 -13.23
N GLY A 862 9.14 20.58 -13.99
CA GLY A 862 10.35 19.89 -13.54
C GLY A 862 10.08 18.63 -12.72
N CYS A 863 11.14 18.11 -12.13
CA CYS A 863 11.10 16.96 -11.24
C CYS A 863 12.28 17.02 -10.26
N LEU A 864 12.14 16.35 -9.12
CA LEU A 864 13.16 16.25 -8.08
C LEU A 864 14.52 15.80 -8.64
N LYS A 865 14.53 14.80 -9.54
CA LYS A 865 15.75 14.27 -10.15
C LYS A 865 16.54 15.36 -10.90
N SER A 866 15.86 16.18 -11.69
CA SER A 866 16.50 17.31 -12.37
C SER A 866 16.84 18.45 -11.41
N PHE A 867 16.02 18.69 -10.38
CA PHE A 867 16.27 19.70 -9.36
C PHE A 867 17.60 19.43 -8.64
N LEU A 868 17.77 18.24 -8.06
CA LEU A 868 19.00 17.80 -7.40
C LEU A 868 20.22 17.81 -8.34
N GLN A 869 20.02 17.53 -9.63
CA GLN A 869 21.08 17.59 -10.64
C GLN A 869 21.53 19.00 -10.96
N ILE A 870 20.63 19.98 -10.93
CA ILE A 870 20.92 21.39 -11.25
C ILE A 870 21.43 22.12 -10.01
N SER A 871 20.71 22.07 -8.89
CA SER A 871 21.03 22.82 -7.66
C SER A 871 22.18 22.23 -6.83
N LYS A 872 22.43 20.92 -6.96
CA LYS A 872 23.37 20.13 -6.14
C LYS A 872 23.05 20.03 -4.65
N TRP A 873 21.93 20.59 -4.18
CA TRP A 873 21.46 20.48 -2.80
C TRP A 873 20.93 19.06 -2.54
N ASN A 874 21.56 18.28 -1.64
CA ASN A 874 21.28 16.86 -1.48
C ASN A 874 21.26 16.39 -0.02
N GLY A 875 20.27 15.56 0.33
CA GLY A 875 20.21 14.90 1.64
C GLY A 875 19.83 15.84 2.80
N PRO A 876 20.38 15.63 4.01
CA PRO A 876 19.85 16.21 5.25
C PRO A 876 20.23 17.68 5.48
N GLU A 877 20.99 18.30 4.58
CA GLU A 877 21.29 19.75 4.59
C GLU A 877 20.11 20.61 4.09
N VAL A 878 19.11 19.97 3.48
CA VAL A 878 17.90 20.61 2.96
C VAL A 878 16.76 20.37 3.94
N ILE A 879 16.04 21.42 4.32
CA ILE A 879 14.73 21.33 4.98
C ILE A 879 13.63 21.79 4.01
N TYR A 880 12.50 21.09 4.00
CA TYR A 880 11.31 21.51 3.25
C TYR A 880 10.13 21.73 4.20
N PHE A 881 9.53 22.91 4.07
CA PHE A 881 8.32 23.36 4.76
C PHE A 881 7.12 23.13 3.84
N GLY A 882 6.07 22.52 4.38
CA GLY A 882 4.79 22.30 3.69
C GLY A 882 3.69 21.96 4.68
N ASP A 883 2.44 22.25 4.34
CA ASP A 883 1.29 21.90 5.18
C ASP A 883 0.75 20.50 4.86
N HIS A 884 0.80 20.06 3.60
CA HIS A 884 0.13 18.83 3.18
C HIS A 884 1.07 17.61 3.28
N LEU A 885 0.82 16.79 4.31
CA LEU A 885 1.62 15.62 4.69
C LEU A 885 1.96 14.66 3.51
N PHE A 886 1.05 14.49 2.56
CA PHE A 886 1.21 13.53 1.45
C PHE A 886 1.78 14.14 0.16
N SER A 887 1.37 15.35 -0.25
CA SER A 887 1.97 15.99 -1.43
C SER A 887 3.36 16.52 -1.14
N ASP A 888 3.56 17.11 0.05
CA ASP A 888 4.69 18.00 0.31
C ASP A 888 5.77 17.39 1.18
N LEU A 889 5.41 16.59 2.19
CA LEU A 889 6.40 16.07 3.15
C LEU A 889 6.87 14.65 2.80
N ARG A 890 5.96 13.79 2.34
CA ARG A 890 6.28 12.40 1.96
C ARG A 890 7.30 12.27 0.83
N GLY A 891 7.32 13.21 -0.12
CA GLY A 891 8.28 13.25 -1.22
C GLY A 891 9.71 13.58 -0.74
N PRO A 892 9.94 14.76 -0.14
CA PRO A 892 11.18 15.18 0.50
C PRO A 892 11.72 14.20 1.53
N SER A 893 10.86 13.66 2.41
CA SER A 893 11.27 12.65 3.40
C SER A 893 11.89 11.42 2.73
N LYS A 894 11.33 10.95 1.61
CA LYS A 894 11.93 9.86 0.79
C LYS A 894 13.18 10.29 0.02
N ALA A 895 13.32 11.58 -0.29
CA ALA A 895 14.53 12.14 -0.90
C ALA A 895 15.69 12.31 0.11
N GLY A 896 15.44 12.09 1.40
CA GLY A 896 16.41 12.29 2.48
C GLY A 896 16.53 13.75 2.96
N TRP A 897 15.61 14.63 2.55
CA TRP A 897 15.50 15.99 3.08
C TRP A 897 14.87 15.97 4.47
N ARG A 898 15.20 16.97 5.29
CA ARG A 898 14.49 17.27 6.53
C ARG A 898 13.12 17.87 6.21
N THR A 899 12.17 17.71 7.12
CA THR A 899 10.76 18.07 6.89
C THR A 899 10.17 18.85 8.07
N ALA A 900 9.54 19.98 7.75
CA ALA A 900 8.80 20.82 8.69
C ALA A 900 7.33 20.90 8.27
N ALA A 901 6.42 20.40 9.11
CA ALA A 901 4.98 20.50 8.85
C ALA A 901 4.39 21.81 9.40
N ILE A 902 3.62 22.52 8.57
CA ILE A 902 2.83 23.68 9.00
C ILE A 902 1.39 23.22 9.28
N ILE A 903 0.95 23.33 10.53
CA ILE A 903 -0.34 22.79 11.02
C ILE A 903 -1.08 23.89 11.79
N TYR A 904 -1.98 24.62 11.13
CA TYR A 904 -2.63 25.83 11.66
C TYR A 904 -3.47 25.54 12.91
N GLU A 905 -4.14 24.39 12.90
CA GLU A 905 -5.03 23.90 13.94
C GLU A 905 -4.29 23.74 15.28
N LEU A 906 -2.98 23.49 15.23
CA LEU A 906 -2.12 23.26 16.38
C LEU A 906 -2.17 24.39 17.41
N GLU A 907 -2.10 25.64 16.97
CA GLU A 907 -2.07 26.80 17.87
C GLU A 907 -3.39 26.96 18.62
N ASN A 908 -4.51 26.73 17.93
CA ASN A 908 -5.84 26.78 18.54
C ASN A 908 -6.04 25.62 19.52
N GLU A 909 -5.63 24.40 19.16
CA GLU A 909 -5.74 23.26 20.08
C GLU A 909 -4.85 23.41 21.32
N ILE A 910 -3.62 23.94 21.18
CA ILE A 910 -2.76 24.22 22.34
C ILE A 910 -3.39 25.30 23.22
N ARG A 911 -4.01 26.35 22.64
CA ARG A 911 -4.72 27.38 23.42
C ARG A 911 -5.86 26.77 24.25
N ILE A 912 -6.71 25.94 23.63
CA ILE A 912 -7.79 25.20 24.32
C ILE A 912 -7.21 24.29 25.41
N GLN A 913 -6.17 23.51 25.11
CA GLN A 913 -5.51 22.63 26.08
C GLN A 913 -4.85 23.38 27.25
N ASN A 914 -4.51 24.65 27.06
CA ASN A 914 -3.95 25.52 28.08
C ASN A 914 -5.01 26.22 28.93
N GLU A 915 -6.30 26.17 28.57
CA GLU A 915 -7.37 26.72 29.40
C GLU A 915 -7.52 25.93 30.70
N ASP A 916 -7.81 26.65 31.79
CA ASP A 916 -7.96 26.02 33.10
C ASP A 916 -9.21 25.11 33.16
N SER A 917 -10.21 25.38 32.31
CA SER A 917 -11.42 24.56 32.04
C SER A 917 -11.07 23.16 31.51
N TYR A 918 -10.30 23.09 30.42
CA TYR A 918 -9.87 21.82 29.82
C TYR A 918 -8.99 21.02 30.76
N ARG A 919 -8.01 21.70 31.38
CA ARG A 919 -7.04 21.08 32.29
C ARG A 919 -7.71 20.54 33.56
N PHE A 920 -8.79 21.19 34.00
CA PHE A 920 -9.65 20.70 35.08
C PHE A 920 -10.36 19.39 34.72
N GLU A 921 -11.06 19.33 33.57
CA GLU A 921 -11.73 18.11 33.13
C GLU A 921 -10.74 16.98 32.80
N GLN A 922 -9.54 17.31 32.31
CA GLN A 922 -8.45 16.36 32.09
C GLN A 922 -7.93 15.76 33.41
N ALA A 923 -7.71 16.59 34.43
CA ALA A 923 -7.32 16.13 35.76
C ALA A 923 -8.40 15.24 36.40
N LYS A 924 -9.67 15.66 36.32
CA LYS A 924 -10.84 14.88 36.74
C LYS A 924 -10.88 13.52 36.04
N PHE A 925 -10.71 13.50 34.72
CA PHE A 925 -10.67 12.27 33.92
C PHE A 925 -9.55 11.31 34.35
N HIS A 926 -8.34 11.81 34.60
CA HIS A 926 -7.21 10.99 35.05
C HIS A 926 -7.45 10.36 36.44
N ILE A 927 -7.98 11.13 37.40
CA ILE A 927 -8.32 10.62 38.75
C ILE A 927 -9.35 9.48 38.64
N ILE A 928 -10.42 9.68 37.85
CA ILE A 928 -11.46 8.66 37.65
C ILE A 928 -10.89 7.41 36.96
N GLN A 929 -10.00 7.59 35.98
CA GLN A 929 -9.36 6.49 35.25
C GLN A 929 -8.41 5.67 36.14
N GLU A 930 -7.73 6.29 37.11
CA GLU A 930 -6.94 5.60 38.14
C GLU A 930 -7.85 4.78 39.08
N LEU A 931 -8.93 5.37 39.58
CA LEU A 931 -9.91 4.69 40.43
C LEU A 931 -10.57 3.49 39.72
N LEU A 932 -10.89 3.62 38.43
CA LEU A 932 -11.34 2.51 37.59
C LEU A 932 -10.27 1.41 37.43
N GLY A 933 -8.99 1.79 37.36
CA GLY A 933 -7.87 0.85 37.34
C GLY A 933 -7.78 0.04 38.64
N LYS A 934 -7.82 0.72 39.80
CA LYS A 934 -7.89 0.09 41.13
C LYS A 934 -9.10 -0.84 41.23
N LEU A 935 -10.29 -0.37 40.81
CA LEU A 935 -11.53 -1.15 40.84
C LEU A 935 -11.46 -2.41 39.98
N HIS A 936 -10.83 -2.34 38.80
CA HIS A 936 -10.62 -3.52 37.97
C HIS A 936 -9.60 -4.52 38.56
N ALA A 937 -8.62 -4.05 39.34
CA ALA A 937 -7.60 -4.90 39.94
C ALA A 937 -8.15 -5.83 41.05
N ILE A 938 -9.22 -5.42 41.75
CA ILE A 938 -9.86 -6.22 42.81
C ILE A 938 -10.45 -7.54 42.27
N VAL A 939 -10.97 -7.58 41.04
CA VAL A 939 -11.80 -8.71 40.57
C VAL A 939 -10.97 -9.86 39.98
N GLY A 940 -10.17 -10.50 40.83
CA GLY A 940 -9.38 -11.70 40.57
C GLY A 940 -10.13 -13.01 40.79
N ASN A 941 -11.22 -13.25 40.03
CA ASN A 941 -12.19 -14.37 40.11
C ASN A 941 -13.41 -14.13 41.03
N GLY A 942 -14.60 -14.54 40.58
CA GLY A 942 -15.56 -15.16 41.51
C GLY A 942 -16.98 -14.61 41.56
N ARG A 943 -17.22 -13.30 41.79
CA ARG A 943 -18.58 -12.70 41.78
C ARG A 943 -18.51 -11.17 41.73
N LYS A 944 -19.15 -10.54 40.73
CA LYS A 944 -19.34 -9.07 40.73
C LYS A 944 -20.50 -8.72 41.67
N SER A 945 -20.18 -8.25 42.88
CA SER A 945 -21.15 -7.66 43.81
C SER A 945 -21.95 -6.52 43.17
N ASP A 946 -23.19 -6.29 43.60
CA ASP A 946 -23.99 -5.18 43.09
C ASP A 946 -23.41 -3.81 43.50
N VAL A 947 -22.70 -3.74 44.64
CA VAL A 947 -21.91 -2.57 45.05
C VAL A 947 -20.83 -2.25 44.01
N TYR A 948 -20.10 -3.27 43.54
CA TYR A 948 -19.10 -3.14 42.47
C TYR A 948 -19.75 -2.66 41.16
N LYS A 949 -20.89 -3.23 40.76
CA LYS A 949 -21.60 -2.82 39.52
C LYS A 949 -22.07 -1.37 39.59
N SER A 950 -22.58 -0.95 40.75
CA SER A 950 -23.02 0.43 41.00
C SER A 950 -21.85 1.41 40.90
N LEU A 951 -20.76 1.16 41.63
CA LEU A 951 -19.57 2.01 41.61
C LEU A 951 -18.90 2.05 40.22
N LEU A 952 -18.83 0.91 39.52
CA LEU A 952 -18.33 0.85 38.14
C LEU A 952 -19.19 1.70 37.19
N LYS A 953 -20.52 1.67 37.34
CA LYS A 953 -21.44 2.49 36.54
C LYS A 953 -21.25 3.97 36.83
N GLU A 954 -21.16 4.36 38.11
CA GLU A 954 -20.98 5.75 38.53
C GLU A 954 -19.64 6.33 38.04
N LEU A 955 -18.53 5.62 38.26
CA LEU A 955 -17.20 6.02 37.74
C LEU A 955 -17.15 6.06 36.21
N SER A 956 -17.79 5.09 35.53
CA SER A 956 -17.85 5.09 34.07
C SER A 956 -18.65 6.26 33.52
N GLN A 957 -19.74 6.66 34.19
CA GLN A 957 -20.55 7.81 33.81
C GLN A 957 -19.78 9.12 34.02
N GLU A 958 -19.14 9.32 35.18
CA GLU A 958 -18.33 10.52 35.43
C GLU A 958 -17.15 10.63 34.47
N ARG A 959 -16.52 9.51 34.11
CA ARG A 959 -15.49 9.48 33.06
C ARG A 959 -16.05 9.90 31.70
N GLN A 960 -17.26 9.45 31.34
CA GLN A 960 -17.88 9.82 30.07
C GLN A 960 -18.27 11.31 30.07
N ASN A 961 -18.84 11.81 31.16
CA ASN A 961 -19.19 13.23 31.33
C ASN A 961 -17.96 14.14 31.13
N ALA A 962 -16.82 13.80 31.75
CA ALA A 962 -15.57 14.56 31.58
C ALA A 962 -15.05 14.52 30.13
N ARG A 963 -15.14 13.35 29.46
CA ARG A 963 -14.77 13.20 28.04
C ARG A 963 -15.65 14.03 27.12
N ASP A 964 -16.96 13.97 27.31
CA ASP A 964 -17.92 14.70 26.48
C ASP A 964 -17.77 16.21 26.63
N THR A 965 -17.45 16.69 27.85
CA THR A 965 -17.14 18.09 28.10
C THR A 965 -15.83 18.50 27.41
N MET A 966 -14.74 17.75 27.60
CA MET A 966 -13.46 18.01 26.90
C MET A 966 -13.61 18.01 25.38
N LYS A 967 -14.35 17.05 24.81
CA LYS A 967 -14.60 16.96 23.36
C LYS A 967 -15.23 18.25 22.82
N LYS A 968 -16.27 18.75 23.49
CA LYS A 968 -17.04 19.93 23.09
C LYS A 968 -16.25 21.24 23.16
N MET A 969 -15.11 21.28 23.85
CA MET A 969 -14.21 22.45 23.84
C MET A 969 -13.43 22.61 22.53
N PHE A 970 -13.31 21.54 21.73
CA PHE A 970 -12.74 21.58 20.38
C PHE A 970 -13.86 21.67 19.33
N ASN A 971 -13.91 20.74 18.37
CA ASN A 971 -15.02 20.61 17.43
C ASN A 971 -16.17 19.79 18.06
N SER A 972 -17.39 20.31 18.00
CA SER A 972 -18.58 19.69 18.61
C SER A 972 -18.96 18.34 17.97
N SER A 973 -18.62 18.14 16.70
CA SER A 973 -18.95 16.93 15.93
C SER A 973 -17.89 15.84 16.10
N PHE A 974 -16.62 16.17 15.83
CA PHE A 974 -15.52 15.20 15.79
C PHE A 974 -14.47 15.35 16.91
N GLY A 975 -14.53 16.37 17.77
CA GLY A 975 -13.56 16.60 18.85
C GLY A 975 -12.21 17.14 18.38
N ALA A 976 -11.15 16.89 19.15
CA ALA A 976 -9.78 17.32 18.81
C ALA A 976 -9.24 16.67 17.52
N THR A 977 -8.39 17.36 16.77
CA THR A 977 -7.80 16.87 15.51
C THR A 977 -6.73 15.81 15.78
N PHE A 978 -5.89 16.01 16.80
CA PHE A 978 -4.74 15.14 17.08
C PHE A 978 -5.08 13.91 17.95
N LEU A 979 -6.19 13.95 18.68
CA LEU A 979 -6.58 12.92 19.62
C LEU A 979 -8.01 12.42 19.36
N THR A 980 -8.22 11.12 19.54
CA THR A 980 -9.56 10.54 19.66
C THR A 980 -10.12 10.74 21.07
N ASP A 981 -11.44 10.69 21.22
CA ASP A 981 -12.11 10.81 22.52
C ASP A 981 -11.70 9.61 23.42
N THR A 982 -11.42 8.45 22.81
CA THR A 982 -10.79 7.28 23.43
C THR A 982 -9.37 7.51 23.97
N GLY A 983 -8.75 8.66 23.69
CA GLY A 983 -7.43 9.07 24.19
C GLY A 983 -6.25 8.46 23.43
N GLN A 984 -6.49 7.98 22.21
CA GLN A 984 -5.45 7.51 21.30
C GLN A 984 -5.07 8.63 20.32
N GLU A 985 -3.87 8.54 19.73
CA GLU A 985 -3.51 9.39 18.58
C GLU A 985 -4.51 9.18 17.44
N SER A 986 -4.94 10.27 16.81
CA SER A 986 -5.71 10.20 15.56
C SER A 986 -4.83 9.71 14.41
N ALA A 987 -5.44 9.18 13.35
CA ALA A 987 -4.74 8.84 12.13
C ALA A 987 -3.98 10.05 11.53
N PHE A 988 -4.47 11.28 11.75
CA PHE A 988 -3.79 12.52 11.33
C PHE A 988 -2.50 12.78 12.10
N ALA A 989 -2.55 12.73 13.44
CA ALA A 989 -1.36 12.86 14.30
C ALA A 989 -0.30 11.81 13.97
N TYR A 990 -0.73 10.57 13.72
CA TYR A 990 0.16 9.48 13.30
C TYR A 990 0.88 9.78 11.97
N HIS A 991 0.20 10.36 10.98
CA HIS A 991 0.86 10.76 9.72
C HIS A 991 1.85 11.92 9.92
N ILE A 992 1.59 12.86 10.83
CA ILE A 992 2.57 13.89 11.22
C ILE A 992 3.82 13.22 11.82
N HIS A 993 3.65 12.29 12.76
CA HIS A 993 4.75 11.52 13.36
C HIS A 993 5.58 10.72 12.32
N GLN A 994 4.97 10.25 11.22
CA GLN A 994 5.68 9.57 10.14
C GLN A 994 6.47 10.52 9.23
N TYR A 995 5.83 11.59 8.73
CA TYR A 995 6.36 12.37 7.60
C TYR A 995 7.05 13.68 7.97
N ALA A 996 6.86 14.19 9.19
CA ALA A 996 7.47 15.44 9.65
C ALA A 996 8.54 15.18 10.71
N ASP A 997 9.73 15.77 10.55
CA ASP A 997 10.77 15.75 11.59
C ASP A 997 10.48 16.75 12.70
N VAL A 998 9.95 17.91 12.32
CA VAL A 998 9.44 18.95 13.20
C VAL A 998 8.09 19.44 12.68
N TYR A 999 7.26 20.01 13.54
CA TYR A 999 5.99 20.61 13.16
C TYR A 999 5.69 21.84 14.04
N THR A 1000 4.96 22.80 13.48
CA THR A 1000 4.60 24.06 14.16
C THR A 1000 3.37 24.69 13.50
N SER A 1001 2.76 25.70 14.11
CA SER A 1001 1.57 26.35 13.54
C SER A 1001 1.85 27.25 12.35
N LYS A 1002 3.02 27.91 12.33
CA LYS A 1002 3.42 28.88 11.31
C LYS A 1002 4.91 28.81 11.03
N ALA A 1003 5.35 29.06 9.80
CA ALA A 1003 6.77 29.09 9.46
C ALA A 1003 7.53 30.16 10.28
N GLU A 1004 6.89 31.31 10.53
CA GLU A 1004 7.46 32.43 11.30
C GLU A 1004 7.86 32.07 12.73
N ASN A 1005 7.35 30.98 13.31
CA ASN A 1005 7.71 30.54 14.66
C ASN A 1005 9.20 30.18 14.77
N PHE A 1006 9.88 29.90 13.65
CA PHE A 1006 11.33 29.74 13.58
C PHE A 1006 12.12 31.01 13.92
N LEU A 1007 11.50 32.20 13.93
CA LEU A 1007 12.14 33.44 14.41
C LEU A 1007 12.49 33.41 15.90
N TYR A 1008 11.75 32.62 16.70
CA TYR A 1008 11.96 32.54 18.15
C TYR A 1008 13.09 31.58 18.54
N HIS A 1009 13.70 30.92 17.56
CA HIS A 1009 14.82 30.01 17.75
C HIS A 1009 16.04 30.56 17.00
N PRO A 1010 17.25 30.54 17.58
CA PRO A 1010 18.43 30.92 16.84
C PRO A 1010 18.63 29.99 15.63
N PRO A 1011 19.12 30.49 14.48
CA PRO A 1011 19.43 29.65 13.31
C PRO A 1011 20.40 28.49 13.60
N GLU A 1012 21.14 28.59 14.69
CA GLU A 1012 22.09 27.60 15.18
C GLU A 1012 21.46 26.62 16.21
N ALA A 1013 20.15 26.72 16.48
CA ALA A 1013 19.48 25.94 17.52
C ALA A 1013 19.54 24.42 17.27
N TRP A 1014 19.65 23.67 18.36
CA TRP A 1014 19.41 22.23 18.35
C TRP A 1014 18.02 21.92 18.93
N LEU A 1015 17.13 21.46 18.06
CA LEU A 1015 15.79 21.01 18.40
C LEU A 1015 15.84 19.52 18.77
N HIS A 1016 15.48 19.21 20.01
CA HIS A 1016 15.53 17.86 20.56
C HIS A 1016 14.12 17.28 20.74
N VAL A 1017 13.99 15.97 20.49
CA VAL A 1017 12.78 15.21 20.87
C VAL A 1017 12.68 15.22 22.39
N PRO A 1018 11.52 15.56 22.98
CA PRO A 1018 11.34 15.54 24.43
C PRO A 1018 11.59 14.15 25.03
N PHE A 1019 12.40 14.11 26.10
CA PHE A 1019 12.89 12.87 26.72
C PHE A 1019 11.78 12.00 27.34
N ASP A 1020 10.62 12.58 27.60
CA ASP A 1020 9.45 12.00 28.26
C ASP A 1020 8.41 11.40 27.30
N ILE A 1021 8.45 11.73 26.01
CA ILE A 1021 7.40 11.37 25.03
C ILE A 1021 7.61 9.97 24.42
N LYS A 1022 8.85 9.47 24.33
CA LYS A 1022 9.16 8.12 23.74
C LYS A 1022 9.46 7.04 24.79
N ILE A 1023 8.74 7.12 25.90
CA ILE A 1023 8.80 6.16 27.01
C ILE A 1023 7.88 4.97 26.68
N MET A 1024 8.46 3.78 26.47
CA MET A 1024 7.68 2.55 26.29
C MET A 1024 6.92 2.20 27.58
N PRO A 1025 5.78 1.48 27.55
CA PRO A 1025 4.99 1.17 28.76
C PRO A 1025 5.71 0.41 29.88
N HIS A 1026 6.91 -0.15 29.61
CA HIS A 1026 7.75 -0.85 30.58
C HIS A 1026 8.95 0.00 31.07
N HIS A 1027 9.12 1.21 30.57
CA HIS A 1027 10.12 2.17 31.07
C HIS A 1027 9.54 2.89 32.31
N VAL A 1028 10.34 3.02 33.36
CA VAL A 1028 9.97 3.78 34.55
C VAL A 1028 10.04 5.27 34.24
N LYS A 1029 8.96 6.02 34.45
CA LYS A 1029 9.01 7.49 34.48
C LYS A 1029 9.77 7.94 35.73
N VAL A 1030 11.05 8.26 35.56
CA VAL A 1030 11.86 8.86 36.63
C VAL A 1030 11.47 10.34 36.77
N PRO A 1031 11.00 10.81 37.95
CA PRO A 1031 10.68 12.22 38.14
C PRO A 1031 11.90 13.11 37.87
N SER A 1032 11.71 14.19 37.11
CA SER A 1032 12.78 15.15 36.76
C SER A 1032 13.44 15.80 37.98
N GLY A 1033 12.78 15.79 39.15
CA GLY A 1033 13.38 16.21 40.41
C GLY A 1033 14.60 15.38 40.87
N LEU A 1034 14.75 14.13 40.42
CA LEU A 1034 15.94 13.31 40.71
C LEU A 1034 17.20 13.76 39.96
N PHE A 1035 17.06 14.60 38.93
CA PHE A 1035 18.17 15.14 38.15
C PHE A 1035 18.50 16.60 38.50
N ARG A 1036 17.95 17.16 39.59
CA ARG A 1036 18.19 18.56 39.99
C ARG A 1036 19.46 18.82 40.80
N ASN A 1037 20.24 17.79 41.13
CA ASN A 1037 21.52 17.90 41.81
C ASN A 1037 22.65 17.23 40.99
N GLN A 1038 23.14 17.94 39.97
CA GLN A 1038 24.49 17.76 39.38
C GLN A 1038 24.90 19.04 38.66
#